data_AF-A0A9P4PN49-F1
#
_entry.id   AF-A0A9P4PN49-F1
#
_cell.length_a   1.000
_cell.length_b   1.000
_cell.length_c   1.000
_cell.angle_alpha   90.00
_cell.angle_beta   90.00
_cell.angle_gamma   90.00
#
_symmetry.space_group_name_H-M   'P 1'
#
loop_
_entity.id
_entity.type
_entity.pdbx_description
1 polymer ?
#
loop_
_entity_poly.entity_id
_entity_poly.type
_entity_poly.pdbx_seq_one_letter_code
_entity_poly.pdbx_strand_id
1 'polypeptide(L)'
;MPSDASSISSERLDANIPGAFPHSNTSQTHIPTTHQNLTHALYARRAEYTRPRHVRIKVGSWNTAGLKGVEQDIGAWFVDGKGIEESLAGLGVEDPDAKQASARESISDQEARRTSHAPTVPEHDIAAVASNEDIGLYVLGLQEVVDITSATEALRPYTDPSVASKWKTNVAAALPNGYQLVAEQQLIGLLLLIYASPGVNPHVKSVSTTSVGTGLMGYMGNKGAVTARIVLGETTRLVFVNSHLAAGADKTSLERRNWDAGQIASRTRFDPITDAMDLNQGQGEGIGDEDFAFWFGDLNYRLEGMPGDDVRRLLTVHTRDHDQEDAKENASTSGDSGYASKRDSEDAVPIPPELDPASLHTTINSLLPHDELRQQQKAGKAFHDGWEEGPIRFLPTYKYDVGKVGVYDSSEKRRGPSWCDRILYRTRASRHQYSLKEKEREEARKKDEEMKAKGLDQDDDVLYDYDPDTDGDKNDSYDEYDEQQDPEPEIVPTKAGFSDEFLLESYTSHMRVISSDHKPLDAVFLLKYDAVMPELKSAIHQEVARELDRQENEGRPSVTMVVDHSTSTFEHKDTTDGNFDGVDFGDVSYGKSRRRNITIANTGRVPATFGFVMRPVDQNQPEGAFPPWLRVRFEREPDTASNSTSHDLDTQYTLQPADVCNAELKLKVDSPDMVRLLNEGTSSLDDVLVLRVDNGRDHFLPLRAHWQPSTLTRTIDKLIKIPEGGIRKLQGQKPDGEVRWSVPREIFRLTEILEDMTERALAEWDMTGHEGDKENAPWQHNAAWPFISQDKSSEDEDVVGGIIESLDCDEPFDLAFPATMRPKEKTEYFAEALLLFLRTLPDGVITKSLWEKLEEGITTREKSKQQLDRDDEKLWTLEILATAPNHNATFLLIISVLQNITHQIAEAGKADPSTPRTSTELPASPRAAVRRRTLSKVPNIALRQLIYRNYATVFADVMFRGAGAEKMRERDKAVRKERMVRIVELFLKNEVDGTG
;
A
#
# COMPACT_ATOMS: atom_id res chain seq x y z
N MET A 1 1.74 -43.02 5.90
CA MET A 1 0.49 -43.17 5.12
C MET A 1 -0.57 -43.80 6.02
N PRO A 2 -1.81 -43.27 6.12
CA PRO A 2 -2.26 -41.91 5.83
C PRO A 2 -3.16 -41.31 6.95
N SER A 3 -3.29 -39.97 7.01
CA SER A 3 -4.57 -39.24 7.08
C SER A 3 -4.31 -37.73 7.11
N ASP A 4 -4.52 -37.12 5.95
CA ASP A 4 -4.65 -35.69 5.70
C ASP A 4 -6.11 -35.23 5.88
N ALA A 5 -6.28 -33.99 6.37
CA ALA A 5 -7.40 -33.02 6.23
C ALA A 5 -7.60 -32.30 7.59
N SER A 6 -7.72 -30.98 7.74
CA SER A 6 -7.78 -29.81 6.85
C SER A 6 -7.82 -28.54 7.71
N SER A 7 -7.10 -27.47 7.37
CA SER A 7 -7.46 -26.10 7.80
C SER A 7 -7.15 -25.11 6.66
N ILE A 8 -8.21 -24.69 5.99
CA ILE A 8 -8.23 -23.72 4.91
C ILE A 8 -8.17 -22.32 5.54
N SER A 9 -7.15 -21.54 5.21
CA SER A 9 -7.03 -20.13 5.59
C SER A 9 -7.95 -19.26 4.70
N SER A 10 -8.58 -18.28 5.31
CA SER A 10 -9.61 -17.41 4.73
C SER A 10 -9.07 -16.23 3.90
N GLU A 11 -7.90 -16.36 3.27
CA GLU A 11 -7.26 -15.28 2.51
C GLU A 11 -7.53 -15.29 0.99
N ARG A 12 -8.53 -16.05 0.51
CA ARG A 12 -8.80 -16.20 -0.93
C ARG A 12 -10.24 -15.93 -1.37
N LEU A 13 -10.80 -14.79 -0.97
CA LEU A 13 -12.11 -14.37 -1.48
C LEU A 13 -12.16 -13.00 -2.19
N ASP A 14 -11.05 -12.26 -2.29
CA ASP A 14 -11.05 -10.94 -2.96
C ASP A 14 -10.47 -10.93 -4.39
N ALA A 15 -10.10 -12.09 -4.95
CA ALA A 15 -9.43 -12.17 -6.25
C ALA A 15 -10.36 -12.31 -7.48
N ASN A 16 -11.67 -12.07 -7.36
CA ASN A 16 -12.61 -12.20 -8.50
C ASN A 16 -13.55 -11.00 -8.64
N ILE A 17 -13.00 -9.79 -8.61
CA ILE A 17 -13.69 -8.59 -9.12
C ILE A 17 -13.11 -8.26 -10.50
N PRO A 18 -13.93 -8.15 -11.57
CA PRO A 18 -13.45 -7.68 -12.86
C PRO A 18 -12.92 -6.24 -12.72
N GLY A 19 -11.61 -6.04 -12.92
CA GLY A 19 -10.96 -4.72 -12.81
C GLY A 19 -9.75 -4.64 -11.87
N ALA A 20 -9.37 -5.74 -11.20
CA ALA A 20 -8.14 -5.76 -10.39
C ALA A 20 -6.90 -6.05 -11.27
N PHE A 21 -5.87 -5.19 -11.15
CA PHE A 21 -4.57 -5.39 -11.80
C PHE A 21 -3.82 -6.59 -11.19
N PRO A 22 -3.12 -7.42 -11.99
CA PRO A 22 -2.35 -8.54 -11.47
C PRO A 22 -1.09 -8.05 -10.73
N HIS A 23 -0.85 -8.56 -9.53
CA HIS A 23 0.39 -8.32 -8.80
C HIS A 23 1.58 -8.96 -9.52
N SER A 24 2.54 -8.14 -9.94
CA SER A 24 3.83 -8.60 -10.46
C SER A 24 4.71 -9.11 -9.33
N ASN A 25 4.79 -10.44 -9.17
CA ASN A 25 5.85 -11.08 -8.40
C ASN A 25 7.18 -10.90 -9.14
N THR A 26 7.93 -9.86 -8.77
CA THR A 26 9.36 -9.76 -9.12
C THR A 26 10.15 -9.54 -7.85
N SER A 27 11.08 -10.48 -7.61
CA SER A 27 12.10 -10.42 -6.57
C SER A 27 12.98 -9.19 -6.80
N GLN A 28 12.65 -8.10 -6.12
CA GLN A 28 13.46 -6.88 -6.09
C GLN A 28 14.77 -7.17 -5.36
N THR A 29 15.86 -6.97 -6.08
CA THR A 29 17.18 -6.77 -5.48
C THR A 29 17.14 -5.45 -4.72
N HIS A 30 17.41 -5.51 -3.42
CA HIS A 30 17.39 -4.38 -2.50
C HIS A 30 18.37 -3.29 -2.93
N ILE A 31 17.86 -2.23 -3.55
CA ILE A 31 18.44 -0.88 -3.45
C ILE A 31 17.83 -0.28 -2.17
N PRO A 32 18.61 0.25 -1.22
CA PRO A 32 18.07 0.72 0.05
C PRO A 32 17.42 2.09 -0.13
N THR A 33 16.22 2.14 -0.70
CA THR A 33 15.33 3.30 -0.51
C THR A 33 14.77 3.19 0.90
N THR A 34 15.30 3.99 1.81
CA THR A 34 14.79 4.12 3.18
C THR A 34 13.48 4.89 3.13
N HIS A 35 12.42 4.26 2.61
CA HIS A 35 11.05 4.73 2.85
C HIS A 35 10.75 4.51 4.32
N GLN A 36 11.05 5.53 5.14
CA GLN A 36 10.65 5.52 6.54
C GLN A 36 9.13 5.61 6.60
N ASN A 37 8.49 4.59 7.17
CA ASN A 37 7.08 4.65 7.50
C ASN A 37 6.84 5.82 8.47
N LEU A 38 5.77 6.60 8.26
CA LEU A 38 5.37 7.75 9.09
C LEU A 38 5.41 7.40 10.58
N THR A 39 4.91 6.22 10.93
CA THR A 39 4.88 5.72 12.31
C THR A 39 6.28 5.55 12.89
N HIS A 40 7.23 5.05 12.10
CA HIS A 40 8.63 4.87 12.53
C HIS A 40 9.34 6.21 12.70
N ALA A 41 9.12 7.15 11.77
CA ALA A 41 9.70 8.49 11.84
C ALA A 41 9.15 9.30 13.04
N LEU A 42 7.86 9.16 13.33
CA LEU A 42 7.24 9.76 14.51
C LEU A 42 7.81 9.16 15.81
N TYR A 43 7.90 7.83 15.88
CA TYR A 43 8.45 7.13 17.04
C TYR A 43 9.91 7.50 17.32
N ALA A 44 10.73 7.70 16.28
CA ALA A 44 12.12 8.14 16.43
C ALA A 44 12.23 9.51 17.14
N ARG A 45 11.21 10.37 17.00
CA ARG A 45 11.12 11.70 17.65
C ARG A 45 10.30 11.69 18.95
N ARG A 46 10.05 10.51 19.54
CA ARG A 46 9.22 10.37 20.76
C ARG A 46 9.64 11.24 21.94
N ALA A 47 10.95 11.43 22.12
CA ALA A 47 11.48 12.24 23.21
C ALA A 47 11.04 13.71 23.15
N GLU A 48 10.68 14.21 21.95
CA GLU A 48 10.26 15.60 21.78
C GLU A 48 8.83 15.84 22.29
N TYR A 49 7.97 14.80 22.28
CA TYR A 49 6.58 14.87 22.72
C TYR A 49 6.27 14.15 24.04
N THR A 50 7.27 13.64 24.75
CA THR A 50 7.11 13.07 26.10
C THR A 50 7.57 14.05 27.18
N ARG A 51 6.92 14.05 28.35
CA ARG A 51 7.29 14.88 29.51
C ARG A 51 7.17 14.09 30.81
N PRO A 52 8.09 14.27 31.77
CA PRO A 52 8.02 13.58 33.05
C PRO A 52 6.83 14.07 33.88
N ARG A 53 6.12 13.15 34.51
CA ARG A 53 4.97 13.39 35.40
C ARG A 53 5.08 12.48 36.62
N HIS A 54 4.36 12.86 37.67
CA HIS A 54 4.31 12.12 38.93
C HIS A 54 2.85 11.77 39.22
N VAL A 55 2.62 10.59 39.75
CA VAL A 55 1.30 10.12 40.16
C VAL A 55 1.43 9.34 41.46
N ARG A 56 0.53 9.61 42.42
CA ARG A 56 0.35 8.72 43.58
C ARG A 56 -0.74 7.70 43.29
N ILE A 57 -0.45 6.43 43.55
CA ILE A 57 -1.36 5.31 43.38
C ILE A 57 -1.68 4.79 44.78
N LYS A 58 -2.94 4.91 45.20
CA LYS A 58 -3.40 4.37 46.47
C LYS A 58 -4.12 3.05 46.23
N VAL A 59 -3.53 1.96 46.70
CA VAL A 59 -4.10 0.60 46.61
C VAL A 59 -4.69 0.24 47.95
N GLY A 60 -5.99 -0.06 48.01
CA GLY A 60 -6.68 -0.48 49.23
C GLY A 60 -7.29 -1.86 49.08
N SER A 61 -7.25 -2.65 50.15
CA SER A 61 -7.87 -3.97 50.21
C SER A 61 -8.73 -4.13 51.46
N TRP A 62 -9.92 -4.74 51.30
CA TRP A 62 -10.78 -5.04 52.44
C TRP A 62 -11.74 -6.21 52.21
N ASN A 63 -11.66 -7.22 53.09
CA ASN A 63 -12.68 -8.26 53.18
C ASN A 63 -13.85 -7.79 54.06
N THR A 64 -15.03 -7.68 53.46
CA THR A 64 -16.24 -7.12 54.08
C THR A 64 -17.14 -8.16 54.74
N ALA A 65 -16.76 -9.45 54.69
CA ALA A 65 -17.42 -10.58 55.32
C ALA A 65 -18.93 -10.74 55.01
N GLY A 66 -19.40 -10.19 53.89
CA GLY A 66 -20.81 -10.15 53.50
C GLY A 66 -21.70 -9.34 54.45
N LEU A 67 -21.13 -8.53 55.35
CA LEU A 67 -21.88 -7.79 56.36
C LEU A 67 -22.54 -6.55 55.76
N LYS A 68 -23.73 -6.20 56.27
CA LYS A 68 -24.51 -5.05 55.79
C LYS A 68 -24.08 -3.77 56.50
N GLY A 69 -23.97 -2.67 55.75
CA GLY A 69 -23.64 -1.34 56.28
C GLY A 69 -22.15 -1.02 56.27
N VAL A 70 -21.31 -2.01 55.95
CA VAL A 70 -19.85 -1.92 55.86
C VAL A 70 -19.39 -0.89 54.81
N GLU A 71 -20.19 -0.67 53.76
CA GLU A 71 -19.89 0.28 52.70
C GLU A 71 -19.77 1.75 53.12
N GLN A 72 -20.28 2.09 54.30
CA GLN A 72 -20.27 3.46 54.84
C GLN A 72 -18.88 3.90 55.30
N ASP A 73 -17.99 2.95 55.60
CA ASP A 73 -16.65 3.25 56.11
C ASP A 73 -15.64 3.60 55.04
N ILE A 74 -15.90 3.25 53.77
CA ILE A 74 -14.95 3.46 52.67
C ILE A 74 -14.50 4.91 52.55
N GLY A 75 -15.44 5.86 52.62
CA GLY A 75 -15.10 7.26 52.46
C GLY A 75 -14.10 7.71 53.53
N ALA A 76 -14.34 7.27 54.77
CA ALA A 76 -13.52 7.65 55.90
C ALA A 76 -12.13 6.97 55.91
N TRP A 77 -12.03 5.66 55.66
CA TRP A 77 -10.72 5.00 55.73
C TRP A 77 -9.94 5.11 54.42
N PHE A 78 -10.57 4.84 53.28
CA PHE A 78 -9.87 4.70 52.00
C PHE A 78 -9.61 6.07 51.33
N VAL A 79 -10.61 6.96 51.31
CA VAL A 79 -10.46 8.28 50.68
C VAL A 79 -9.83 9.28 51.64
N ASP A 80 -10.40 9.43 52.84
CA ASP A 80 -9.93 10.39 53.85
C ASP A 80 -8.69 9.91 54.62
N GLY A 81 -8.31 8.62 54.58
CA GLY A 81 -7.13 8.12 55.28
C GLY A 81 -7.26 8.08 56.81
N LYS A 82 -8.48 7.98 57.34
CA LYS A 82 -8.77 7.95 58.79
C LYS A 82 -8.85 6.53 59.34
N GLY A 83 -8.88 6.39 60.66
CA GLY A 83 -9.05 5.10 61.33
C GLY A 83 -7.75 4.32 61.55
N ILE A 84 -6.61 5.00 61.47
CA ILE A 84 -5.30 4.45 61.79
C ILE A 84 -5.03 4.68 63.27
N GLU A 85 -4.58 3.65 63.99
CA GLU A 85 -4.08 3.84 65.35
C GLU A 85 -2.56 3.93 65.31
N GLU A 86 -2.02 5.10 65.62
CA GLU A 86 -0.59 5.42 65.49
C GLU A 86 0.31 4.45 66.27
N SER A 87 -0.09 4.03 67.46
CA SER A 87 0.64 3.03 68.26
C SER A 87 0.68 1.63 67.62
N LEU A 88 -0.21 1.36 66.66
CA LEU A 88 -0.37 0.08 65.97
C LEU A 88 -0.15 0.22 64.45
N ALA A 89 0.36 1.37 64.01
CA ALA A 89 0.40 1.78 62.61
C ALA A 89 1.62 1.20 61.86
N GLY A 90 1.46 1.10 60.54
CA GLY A 90 2.48 0.64 59.62
C GLY A 90 3.49 1.73 59.20
N LEU A 91 4.19 1.47 58.09
CA LEU A 91 5.15 2.40 57.50
C LEU A 91 4.45 3.67 56.95
N GLY A 92 5.08 4.84 57.11
CA GLY A 92 4.70 6.08 56.42
C GLY A 92 3.57 6.88 57.06
N VAL A 93 3.38 6.75 58.38
CA VAL A 93 2.36 7.49 59.15
C VAL A 93 3.01 8.69 59.84
N GLU A 94 2.54 9.91 59.54
CA GLU A 94 3.03 11.15 60.18
C GLU A 94 2.48 11.26 61.61
N ASP A 95 3.30 11.73 62.56
CA ASP A 95 2.90 12.05 63.95
C ASP A 95 2.31 13.49 64.00
N PRO A 96 0.98 13.67 64.08
CA PRO A 96 0.40 15.00 64.16
C PRO A 96 0.59 15.53 65.59
N ASP A 97 1.34 16.64 65.72
CA ASP A 97 1.51 17.47 66.94
C ASP A 97 0.56 17.05 68.09
N ALA A 98 1.11 16.36 69.10
CA ALA A 98 0.43 15.78 70.28
C ALA A 98 -0.53 16.72 71.07
N LYS A 99 -0.68 17.98 70.64
CA LYS A 99 -1.60 18.99 71.16
C LYS A 99 -3.06 18.82 70.71
N GLN A 100 -3.37 18.00 69.70
CA GLN A 100 -4.76 17.74 69.25
C GLN A 100 -5.33 16.36 69.62
N ALA A 101 -4.53 15.45 70.19
CA ALA A 101 -4.94 14.10 70.57
C ALA A 101 -6.12 14.04 71.56
N SER A 102 -6.42 15.12 72.29
CA SER A 102 -7.49 15.15 73.30
C SER A 102 -8.92 15.28 72.74
N ALA A 103 -9.10 15.40 71.42
CA ALA A 103 -10.42 15.57 70.78
C ALA A 103 -10.93 14.33 70.02
N ARG A 104 -10.09 13.31 69.83
CA ARG A 104 -10.44 12.07 69.13
C ARG A 104 -11.34 11.18 69.99
N GLU A 105 -12.38 10.60 69.40
CA GLU A 105 -13.29 9.66 70.09
C GLU A 105 -12.53 8.48 70.73
N SER A 106 -12.88 8.13 71.97
CA SER A 106 -12.29 6.98 72.65
C SER A 106 -12.76 5.66 72.03
N ILE A 107 -11.99 4.59 72.19
CA ILE A 107 -12.36 3.26 71.67
C ILE A 107 -13.69 2.78 72.27
N SER A 108 -13.89 2.98 73.57
CA SER A 108 -15.13 2.57 74.25
C SER A 108 -16.35 3.31 73.70
N ASP A 109 -16.24 4.63 73.49
CA ASP A 109 -17.31 5.44 72.92
C ASP A 109 -17.61 5.04 71.47
N GLN A 110 -16.58 4.80 70.68
CA GLN A 110 -16.68 4.35 69.30
C GLN A 110 -17.40 3.00 69.19
N GLU A 111 -17.01 2.03 70.03
CA GLU A 111 -17.63 0.70 70.07
C GLU A 111 -19.10 0.79 70.53
N ALA A 112 -19.41 1.68 71.48
CA ALA A 112 -20.76 1.91 71.98
C ALA A 112 -21.68 2.62 70.97
N ARG A 113 -21.13 3.54 70.16
CA ARG A 113 -21.86 4.29 69.12
C ARG A 113 -22.20 3.46 67.88
N ARG A 114 -21.55 2.30 67.70
CA ARG A 114 -21.68 1.49 66.49
C ARG A 114 -23.13 1.23 66.09
N THR A 115 -23.47 1.62 64.86
CA THR A 115 -24.75 1.27 64.21
C THR A 115 -24.50 0.67 62.82
N SER A 116 -25.53 0.09 62.20
CA SER A 116 -25.45 -0.41 60.83
C SER A 116 -25.68 0.66 59.74
N HIS A 117 -25.92 1.92 60.13
CA HIS A 117 -26.33 3.01 59.23
C HIS A 117 -25.41 4.25 59.32
N ALA A 118 -24.37 4.21 60.15
CA ALA A 118 -23.35 5.26 60.23
C ALA A 118 -21.93 4.68 60.14
N PRO A 119 -20.94 5.46 59.66
CA PRO A 119 -19.53 5.08 59.69
C PRO A 119 -19.05 4.75 61.10
N THR A 120 -18.21 3.74 61.19
CA THR A 120 -17.61 3.21 62.41
C THR A 120 -16.28 3.85 62.75
N VAL A 121 -15.67 4.63 61.86
CA VAL A 121 -14.42 5.37 62.10
C VAL A 121 -14.60 6.39 63.25
N PRO A 122 -13.55 6.69 64.05
CA PRO A 122 -13.65 7.62 65.18
C PRO A 122 -14.12 9.02 64.75
N GLU A 123 -14.96 9.66 65.57
CA GLU A 123 -15.27 11.08 65.38
C GLU A 123 -14.02 11.95 65.65
N HIS A 124 -13.93 13.06 64.91
CA HIS A 124 -12.81 14.01 64.96
C HIS A 124 -11.43 13.40 64.61
N ASP A 125 -11.41 12.30 63.85
CA ASP A 125 -10.17 11.67 63.39
C ASP A 125 -9.49 12.47 62.27
N ILE A 126 -8.15 12.43 62.26
CA ILE A 126 -7.30 13.15 61.30
C ILE A 126 -6.75 12.14 60.28
N ALA A 127 -6.55 12.59 59.05
CA ALA A 127 -5.91 11.79 58.02
C ALA A 127 -4.43 11.59 58.36
N ALA A 128 -3.98 10.34 58.50
CA ALA A 128 -2.60 10.03 58.88
C ALA A 128 -1.71 9.59 57.70
N VAL A 129 -2.30 9.49 56.50
CA VAL A 129 -1.67 9.05 55.25
C VAL A 129 -2.19 9.95 54.12
N ALA A 130 -1.42 10.06 53.02
CA ALA A 130 -1.83 10.78 51.82
C ALA A 130 -3.28 10.45 51.41
N SER A 131 -4.09 11.50 51.26
CA SER A 131 -5.54 11.41 51.11
C SER A 131 -6.06 12.48 50.16
N ASN A 132 -7.33 12.40 49.76
CA ASN A 132 -8.03 13.40 48.97
C ASN A 132 -7.36 13.73 47.62
N GLU A 133 -7.10 15.01 47.33
CA GLU A 133 -6.63 15.52 46.04
C GLU A 133 -5.18 15.13 45.70
N ASP A 134 -4.43 14.64 46.69
CA ASP A 134 -3.04 14.23 46.54
C ASP A 134 -2.85 12.90 45.78
N ILE A 135 -3.94 12.13 45.60
CA ILE A 135 -3.92 10.80 44.98
C ILE A 135 -4.29 10.88 43.50
N GLY A 136 -3.45 10.37 42.62
CA GLY A 136 -3.74 10.37 41.19
C GLY A 136 -4.66 9.22 40.76
N LEU A 137 -4.46 8.04 41.37
CA LEU A 137 -5.22 6.82 41.11
C LEU A 137 -5.65 6.18 42.45
N TYR A 138 -6.96 6.02 42.64
CA TYR A 138 -7.51 5.20 43.72
C TYR A 138 -7.84 3.83 43.17
N VAL A 139 -7.26 2.78 43.75
CA VAL A 139 -7.43 1.38 43.37
C VAL A 139 -7.97 0.62 44.57
N LEU A 140 -9.24 0.22 44.53
CA LEU A 140 -9.92 -0.45 45.63
C LEU A 140 -10.28 -1.89 45.28
N GLY A 141 -9.78 -2.83 46.07
CA GLY A 141 -10.13 -4.25 46.01
C GLY A 141 -10.94 -4.66 47.22
N LEU A 142 -12.14 -5.19 46.98
CA LEU A 142 -13.00 -5.70 48.03
C LEU A 142 -13.20 -7.21 47.85
N GLN A 143 -13.30 -7.92 48.98
CA GLN A 143 -13.61 -9.36 49.03
C GLN A 143 -14.85 -9.58 49.91
N GLU A 144 -15.64 -10.61 49.60
CA GLU A 144 -16.91 -10.92 50.26
C GLU A 144 -17.87 -9.71 50.32
N VAL A 145 -18.01 -8.96 49.22
CA VAL A 145 -19.04 -7.88 49.13
C VAL A 145 -20.48 -8.42 49.15
N VAL A 146 -20.63 -9.73 49.03
CA VAL A 146 -21.85 -10.50 49.22
C VAL A 146 -21.57 -11.63 50.20
N ASP A 147 -22.60 -12.07 50.93
CA ASP A 147 -22.51 -13.22 51.82
C ASP A 147 -22.37 -14.52 51.02
N ILE A 148 -21.12 -14.94 50.81
CA ILE A 148 -20.76 -16.17 50.10
C ILE A 148 -21.03 -17.44 50.93
N THR A 149 -21.40 -17.32 52.21
CA THR A 149 -21.80 -18.48 53.03
C THR A 149 -23.24 -18.89 52.74
N SER A 150 -24.04 -17.98 52.17
CA SER A 150 -25.36 -18.29 51.63
C SER A 150 -25.25 -19.13 50.37
N ALA A 151 -25.81 -20.35 50.42
CA ALA A 151 -25.88 -21.24 49.26
C ALA A 151 -26.59 -20.60 48.05
N THR A 152 -27.48 -19.63 48.29
CA THR A 152 -28.18 -18.87 47.23
C THR A 152 -27.23 -17.95 46.48
N GLU A 153 -26.30 -17.27 47.16
CA GLU A 153 -25.34 -16.37 46.51
C GLU A 153 -24.14 -17.13 45.91
N ALA A 154 -23.66 -18.17 46.59
CA ALA A 154 -22.51 -18.97 46.14
C ALA A 154 -22.78 -19.80 44.87
N LEU A 155 -24.04 -20.18 44.62
CA LEU A 155 -24.47 -20.99 43.46
C LEU A 155 -25.15 -20.16 42.36
N ARG A 156 -25.19 -18.82 42.48
CA ARG A 156 -25.75 -17.97 41.42
C ARG A 156 -24.91 -18.12 40.14
N PRO A 157 -25.53 -18.36 38.97
CA PRO A 157 -24.82 -18.49 37.71
C PRO A 157 -24.35 -17.14 37.12
N TYR A 158 -24.75 -16.02 37.73
CA TYR A 158 -24.39 -14.67 37.30
C TYR A 158 -24.08 -13.77 38.51
N THR A 159 -23.24 -12.75 38.29
CA THR A 159 -22.88 -11.75 39.30
C THR A 159 -23.96 -10.65 39.35
N ASP A 160 -24.37 -10.23 40.55
CA ASP A 160 -25.37 -9.16 40.74
C ASP A 160 -24.71 -7.77 40.65
N PRO A 161 -25.01 -6.97 39.60
CA PRO A 161 -24.40 -5.66 39.41
C PRO A 161 -24.90 -4.60 40.40
N SER A 162 -26.01 -4.83 41.11
CA SER A 162 -26.53 -3.87 42.10
C SER A 162 -25.58 -3.69 43.29
N VAL A 163 -24.82 -4.74 43.62
CA VAL A 163 -23.81 -4.73 44.68
C VAL A 163 -22.70 -3.75 44.30
N ALA A 164 -22.08 -3.89 43.13
CA ALA A 164 -21.08 -2.95 42.65
C ALA A 164 -21.62 -1.52 42.56
N SER A 165 -22.86 -1.32 42.10
CA SER A 165 -23.50 0.00 42.06
C SER A 165 -23.59 0.68 43.43
N LYS A 166 -23.91 -0.10 44.48
CA LYS A 166 -23.97 0.39 45.87
C LYS A 166 -22.58 0.85 46.34
N TRP A 167 -21.55 0.04 46.13
CA TRP A 167 -20.18 0.38 46.51
C TRP A 167 -19.67 1.60 45.73
N LYS A 168 -19.92 1.65 44.41
CA LYS A 168 -19.58 2.82 43.57
C LYS A 168 -20.24 4.11 44.06
N THR A 169 -21.52 4.05 44.45
CA THR A 169 -22.23 5.23 44.96
C THR A 169 -21.57 5.80 46.22
N ASN A 170 -21.16 4.92 47.14
CA ASN A 170 -20.48 5.34 48.37
C ASN A 170 -19.06 5.88 48.11
N VAL A 171 -18.29 5.21 47.25
CA VAL A 171 -16.95 5.69 46.86
C VAL A 171 -17.05 7.04 46.14
N ALA A 172 -17.93 7.16 45.15
CA ALA A 172 -18.11 8.39 44.37
C ALA A 172 -18.63 9.56 45.21
N ALA A 173 -19.41 9.29 46.27
CA ALA A 173 -19.85 10.32 47.20
C ALA A 173 -18.72 10.85 48.11
N ALA A 174 -17.68 10.04 48.34
CA ALA A 174 -16.54 10.40 49.17
C ALA A 174 -15.37 10.99 48.36
N LEU A 175 -15.22 10.62 47.09
CA LEU A 175 -14.13 11.10 46.25
C LEU A 175 -14.18 12.62 46.02
N PRO A 176 -13.03 13.30 45.89
CA PRO A 176 -12.99 14.72 45.53
C PRO A 176 -13.64 15.01 44.17
N ASN A 177 -13.97 16.27 43.92
CA ASN A 177 -14.66 16.68 42.71
C ASN A 177 -13.86 16.35 41.44
N GLY A 178 -14.51 15.68 40.48
CA GLY A 178 -13.99 15.44 39.14
C GLY A 178 -13.27 14.11 38.92
N TYR A 179 -13.12 13.27 39.96
CA TYR A 179 -12.63 11.90 39.77
C TYR A 179 -13.58 11.08 38.88
N GLN A 180 -13.02 10.22 38.04
CA GLN A 180 -13.77 9.37 37.12
C GLN A 180 -13.41 7.91 37.30
N LEU A 181 -14.41 7.04 37.19
CA LEU A 181 -14.23 5.58 37.20
C LEU A 181 -13.57 5.15 35.89
N VAL A 182 -12.41 4.52 36.00
CA VAL A 182 -11.58 4.06 34.87
C VAL A 182 -11.74 2.57 34.62
N ALA A 183 -11.79 1.76 35.68
CA ALA A 183 -11.96 0.31 35.56
C ALA A 183 -12.88 -0.22 36.66
N GLU A 184 -13.70 -1.21 36.29
CA GLU A 184 -14.60 -1.93 37.18
C GLU A 184 -14.60 -3.40 36.78
N GLN A 185 -14.41 -4.29 37.76
CA GLN A 185 -14.58 -5.72 37.54
C GLN A 185 -15.13 -6.39 38.80
N GLN A 186 -16.20 -7.17 38.63
CA GLN A 186 -16.79 -7.96 39.71
C GLN A 186 -16.76 -9.45 39.35
N LEU A 187 -16.53 -10.29 40.36
CA LEU A 187 -16.67 -11.75 40.29
C LEU A 187 -17.30 -12.23 41.59
N ILE A 188 -18.63 -12.42 41.60
CA ILE A 188 -19.41 -12.77 42.80
C ILE A 188 -19.14 -11.79 43.95
N GLY A 189 -18.30 -12.17 44.92
CA GLY A 189 -17.92 -11.38 46.09
C GLY A 189 -16.60 -10.62 45.95
N LEU A 190 -15.91 -10.73 44.82
CA LEU A 190 -14.73 -9.92 44.49
C LEU A 190 -15.15 -8.69 43.69
N LEU A 191 -14.65 -7.53 44.09
CA LEU A 191 -14.90 -6.27 43.38
C LEU A 191 -13.60 -5.45 43.28
N LEU A 192 -13.27 -4.98 42.07
CA LEU A 192 -12.19 -4.05 41.81
C LEU A 192 -12.76 -2.78 41.23
N LEU A 193 -12.42 -1.63 41.82
CA LEU A 193 -12.79 -0.30 41.35
C LEU A 193 -11.54 0.55 41.24
N ILE A 194 -11.35 1.20 40.08
CA ILE A 194 -10.23 2.12 39.85
C ILE A 194 -10.78 3.48 39.44
N TYR A 195 -10.41 4.52 40.18
CA TYR A 195 -10.75 5.91 39.88
C TYR A 195 -9.50 6.73 39.59
N ALA A 196 -9.57 7.62 38.62
CA ALA A 196 -8.50 8.55 38.29
C ALA A 196 -8.91 10.00 38.52
N SER A 197 -7.95 10.81 38.97
CA SER A 197 -8.13 12.25 39.12
C SER A 197 -8.30 12.94 37.76
N PRO A 198 -8.90 14.15 37.69
CA PRO A 198 -9.06 14.90 36.45
C PRO A 198 -7.76 15.11 35.67
N GLY A 199 -6.63 15.24 36.38
CA GLY A 199 -5.32 15.46 35.78
C GLY A 199 -4.67 14.19 35.22
N VAL A 200 -5.07 13.01 35.70
CA VAL A 200 -4.51 11.70 35.32
C VAL A 200 -5.40 11.00 34.28
N ASN A 201 -6.72 11.12 34.41
CA ASN A 201 -7.70 10.45 33.56
C ASN A 201 -7.47 10.59 32.04
N PRO A 202 -7.11 11.77 31.48
CA PRO A 202 -6.81 11.90 30.05
C PRO A 202 -5.64 11.04 29.57
N HIS A 203 -4.74 10.67 30.48
CA HIS A 203 -3.54 9.88 30.22
C HIS A 203 -3.75 8.38 30.43
N VAL A 204 -4.92 7.94 30.90
CA VAL A 204 -5.22 6.51 31.03
C VAL A 204 -5.78 5.99 29.70
N LYS A 205 -5.10 4.98 29.14
CA LYS A 205 -5.43 4.34 27.87
C LYS A 205 -5.41 2.81 28.00
N SER A 206 -5.95 2.12 26.99
CA SER A 206 -5.87 0.66 26.85
C SER A 206 -6.31 -0.12 28.10
N VAL A 207 -7.38 0.34 28.73
CA VAL A 207 -7.98 -0.33 29.90
C VAL A 207 -8.56 -1.67 29.47
N SER A 208 -8.15 -2.75 30.14
CA SER A 208 -8.69 -4.10 29.93
C SER A 208 -8.89 -4.77 31.27
N THR A 209 -10.06 -5.36 31.51
CA THR A 209 -10.38 -6.05 32.76
C THR A 209 -10.71 -7.51 32.50
N THR A 210 -10.32 -8.39 33.41
CA THR A 210 -10.65 -9.81 33.32
C THR A 210 -10.78 -10.43 34.70
N SER A 211 -11.44 -11.57 34.79
CA SER A 211 -11.68 -12.29 36.04
C SER A 211 -11.41 -13.78 35.89
N VAL A 212 -10.76 -14.37 36.89
CA VAL A 212 -10.42 -15.80 36.93
C VAL A 212 -11.04 -16.42 38.18
N GLY A 213 -12.00 -17.33 38.00
CA GLY A 213 -12.54 -18.15 39.09
C GLY A 213 -11.66 -19.37 39.38
N THR A 214 -11.32 -19.58 40.65
CA THR A 214 -10.52 -20.71 41.16
C THR A 214 -11.24 -21.50 42.25
N GLY A 215 -12.49 -21.16 42.57
CA GLY A 215 -13.25 -21.74 43.68
C GLY A 215 -13.71 -23.18 43.46
N LEU A 216 -14.99 -23.47 43.71
CA LEU A 216 -15.49 -24.85 43.60
C LEU A 216 -15.19 -25.44 42.20
N MET A 217 -14.72 -26.70 42.17
CA MET A 217 -14.22 -27.40 40.97
C MET A 217 -13.05 -26.73 40.22
N GLY A 218 -12.45 -25.67 40.77
CA GLY A 218 -11.34 -24.93 40.14
C GLY A 218 -11.75 -23.88 39.10
N TYR A 219 -13.06 -23.61 38.96
CA TYR A 219 -13.59 -22.67 37.95
C TYR A 219 -14.66 -21.70 38.49
N MET A 220 -15.30 -22.00 39.63
CA MET A 220 -16.35 -21.11 40.15
C MET A 220 -15.78 -19.81 40.73
N GLY A 221 -16.55 -18.73 40.64
CA GLY A 221 -16.12 -17.37 40.99
C GLY A 221 -16.17 -17.02 42.48
N ASN A 222 -16.46 -17.97 43.38
CA ASN A 222 -16.54 -17.70 44.82
C ASN A 222 -15.16 -17.47 45.46
N LYS A 223 -14.11 -17.90 44.77
CA LYS A 223 -12.69 -17.63 45.02
C LYS A 223 -12.03 -17.39 43.66
N GLY A 224 -10.93 -16.65 43.63
CA GLY A 224 -10.26 -16.30 42.38
C GLY A 224 -9.69 -14.89 42.41
N ALA A 225 -9.69 -14.23 41.25
CA ALA A 225 -9.25 -12.86 41.12
C ALA A 225 -10.07 -12.06 40.09
N VAL A 226 -10.11 -10.75 40.32
CA VAL A 226 -10.52 -9.74 39.34
C VAL A 226 -9.31 -8.85 39.07
N THR A 227 -9.08 -8.54 37.80
CA THR A 227 -7.84 -7.88 37.36
C THR A 227 -8.14 -6.75 36.38
N ALA A 228 -7.28 -5.73 36.38
CA ALA A 228 -7.34 -4.62 35.45
C ALA A 228 -5.92 -4.26 34.97
N ARG A 229 -5.77 -4.05 33.67
CA ARG A 229 -4.57 -3.50 33.04
C ARG A 229 -4.89 -2.12 32.52
N ILE A 230 -4.04 -1.14 32.84
CA ILE A 230 -4.11 0.22 32.29
C ILE A 230 -2.76 0.62 31.72
N VAL A 231 -2.77 1.42 30.65
CA VAL A 231 -1.56 2.05 30.11
C VAL A 231 -1.62 3.53 30.47
N LEU A 232 -0.68 3.97 31.30
CA LEU A 232 -0.57 5.33 31.77
C LEU A 232 0.40 6.12 30.87
N GLY A 233 -0.04 7.28 30.37
CA GLY A 233 0.81 8.17 29.58
C GLY A 233 1.22 7.65 28.20
N GLU A 234 0.61 6.57 27.71
CA GLU A 234 1.04 5.78 26.53
C GLU A 234 2.40 5.08 26.68
N THR A 235 2.98 5.04 27.88
CA THR A 235 4.36 4.59 28.12
C THR A 235 4.45 3.47 29.16
N THR A 236 3.72 3.61 30.28
CA THR A 236 3.85 2.74 31.45
C THR A 236 2.65 1.81 31.58
N ARG A 237 2.90 0.50 31.65
CA ARG A 237 1.87 -0.54 31.81
C ARG A 237 1.70 -0.89 33.29
N LEU A 238 0.50 -0.70 33.81
CA LEU A 238 0.13 -1.03 35.20
C LEU A 238 -0.89 -2.18 35.22
N VAL A 239 -0.69 -3.16 36.09
CA VAL A 239 -1.61 -4.27 36.31
C VAL A 239 -2.03 -4.34 37.78
N PHE A 240 -3.32 -4.46 38.03
CA PHE A 240 -3.91 -4.58 39.36
C PHE A 240 -4.66 -5.91 39.46
N VAL A 241 -4.38 -6.68 40.51
CA VAL A 241 -4.94 -8.00 40.76
C VAL A 241 -5.54 -8.01 42.16
N ASN A 242 -6.86 -7.97 42.27
CA ASN A 242 -7.57 -8.20 43.53
C ASN A 242 -7.98 -9.68 43.59
N SER A 243 -7.54 -10.40 44.62
CA SER A 243 -7.79 -11.84 44.77
C SER A 243 -8.40 -12.23 46.11
N HIS A 244 -9.07 -13.37 46.10
CA HIS A 244 -9.55 -14.05 47.29
C HIS A 244 -9.23 -15.54 47.14
N LEU A 245 -8.16 -15.98 47.81
CA LEU A 245 -7.62 -17.33 47.69
C LEU A 245 -8.29 -18.31 48.67
N ALA A 246 -8.02 -19.60 48.50
CA ALA A 246 -8.59 -20.64 49.36
C ALA A 246 -8.34 -20.42 50.87
N ALA A 247 -9.41 -20.50 51.65
CA ALA A 247 -9.38 -20.41 53.10
C ALA A 247 -9.07 -21.75 53.77
N GLY A 248 -8.43 -21.72 54.94
CA GLY A 248 -8.09 -22.90 55.73
C GLY A 248 -6.66 -22.81 56.28
N ALA A 249 -6.37 -23.44 57.42
CA ALA A 249 -5.06 -23.38 58.07
C ALA A 249 -4.28 -24.71 57.98
N ASP A 250 -4.83 -25.72 57.31
CA ASP A 250 -4.16 -26.99 57.08
C ASP A 250 -3.26 -26.94 55.83
N LYS A 251 -2.28 -27.84 55.78
CA LYS A 251 -1.32 -27.93 54.67
C LYS A 251 -1.97 -28.08 53.29
N THR A 252 -3.10 -28.79 53.19
CA THR A 252 -3.83 -28.94 51.92
C THR A 252 -4.36 -27.60 51.42
N SER A 253 -4.87 -26.77 52.35
CA SER A 253 -5.34 -25.42 52.04
C SER A 253 -4.19 -24.49 51.63
N LEU A 254 -3.02 -24.62 52.24
CA LEU A 254 -1.81 -23.89 51.84
C LEU A 254 -1.38 -24.24 50.40
N GLU A 255 -1.29 -25.52 50.08
CA GLU A 255 -1.00 -25.98 48.71
C GLU A 255 -2.07 -25.50 47.72
N ARG A 256 -3.34 -25.45 48.16
CA ARG A 256 -4.43 -24.90 47.34
C ARG A 256 -4.29 -23.41 47.08
N ARG A 257 -3.86 -22.59 48.06
CA ARG A 257 -3.59 -21.16 47.85
C ARG A 257 -2.51 -20.93 46.80
N ASN A 258 -1.41 -21.68 46.88
CA ASN A 258 -0.33 -21.61 45.89
C ASN A 258 -0.84 -22.01 44.50
N TRP A 259 -1.67 -23.05 44.41
CA TRP A 259 -2.31 -23.44 43.16
C TRP A 259 -3.25 -22.35 42.62
N ASP A 260 -4.09 -21.75 43.46
CA ASP A 260 -4.99 -20.67 43.06
C ASP A 260 -4.18 -19.48 42.48
N ALA A 261 -3.10 -19.07 43.15
CA ALA A 261 -2.21 -18.01 42.67
C ALA A 261 -1.58 -18.36 41.31
N GLY A 262 -1.07 -19.58 41.14
CA GLY A 262 -0.54 -20.05 39.86
C GLY A 262 -1.60 -20.11 38.74
N GLN A 263 -2.84 -20.47 39.07
CA GLN A 263 -3.96 -20.44 38.11
C GLN A 263 -4.34 -19.02 37.70
N ILE A 264 -4.36 -18.08 38.64
CA ILE A 264 -4.64 -16.67 38.35
C ILE A 264 -3.56 -16.10 37.43
N ALA A 265 -2.28 -16.30 37.74
CA ALA A 265 -1.17 -15.83 36.91
C ALA A 265 -1.22 -16.42 35.50
N SER A 266 -1.46 -17.74 35.38
CA SER A 266 -1.43 -18.44 34.08
C SER A 266 -2.67 -18.21 33.21
N ARG A 267 -3.86 -18.00 33.79
CA ARG A 267 -5.12 -17.85 33.04
C ARG A 267 -5.51 -16.39 32.75
N THR A 268 -4.93 -15.43 33.45
CA THR A 268 -5.20 -14.00 33.20
C THR A 268 -4.61 -13.58 31.86
N ARG A 269 -5.46 -13.10 30.95
CA ARG A 269 -5.07 -12.54 29.65
C ARG A 269 -5.85 -11.26 29.42
N PHE A 270 -5.15 -10.20 29.02
CA PHE A 270 -5.69 -8.91 28.67
C PHE A 270 -5.82 -8.78 27.15
N ASP A 271 -6.63 -7.83 26.71
CA ASP A 271 -6.77 -7.51 25.29
C ASP A 271 -5.42 -7.03 24.71
N PRO A 272 -5.12 -7.29 23.43
CA PRO A 272 -3.90 -6.78 22.80
C PRO A 272 -3.81 -5.24 22.84
N ILE A 273 -2.61 -4.69 23.02
CA ILE A 273 -2.34 -3.25 22.85
C ILE A 273 -1.83 -3.02 21.43
N THR A 274 -2.38 -2.01 20.75
CA THR A 274 -1.73 -1.42 19.58
C THR A 274 -0.51 -0.61 20.03
N ASP A 275 0.68 -1.18 19.90
CA ASP A 275 1.93 -0.48 20.20
C ASP A 275 2.09 0.77 19.31
N ALA A 276 2.91 1.73 19.75
CA ALA A 276 3.18 2.98 19.01
C ALA A 276 3.77 2.78 17.59
N MET A 277 4.17 1.55 17.23
CA MET A 277 4.64 1.16 15.89
C MET A 277 3.59 0.43 15.03
N ASP A 278 2.34 0.32 15.49
CA ASP A 278 1.24 -0.37 14.78
C ASP A 278 1.53 -1.85 14.45
N LEU A 279 2.51 -2.44 15.13
CA LEU A 279 2.79 -3.87 15.08
C LEU A 279 1.74 -4.57 15.96
N ASN A 280 0.69 -5.09 15.32
CA ASN A 280 -0.29 -5.95 15.97
C ASN A 280 0.42 -7.09 16.69
N GLN A 281 0.53 -7.01 18.02
CA GLN A 281 0.87 -8.16 18.85
C GLN A 281 -0.34 -9.09 18.80
N GLY A 282 -0.32 -10.08 17.90
CA GLY A 282 -1.41 -11.05 17.70
C GLY A 282 -1.69 -11.98 18.90
N GLN A 283 -1.07 -11.74 20.06
CA GLN A 283 -1.27 -12.49 21.29
C GLN A 283 -1.53 -11.50 22.44
N GLY A 284 -2.58 -11.75 23.23
CA GLY A 284 -2.92 -10.93 24.40
C GLY A 284 -1.84 -11.00 25.49
N GLU A 285 -1.63 -9.88 26.20
CA GLU A 285 -0.64 -9.77 27.29
C GLU A 285 -1.13 -10.52 28.53
N GLY A 286 -0.22 -11.15 29.27
CA GLY A 286 -0.49 -11.84 30.54
C GLY A 286 0.13 -11.12 31.74
N ILE A 287 -0.10 -11.66 32.94
CA ILE A 287 0.64 -11.23 34.14
C ILE A 287 2.12 -11.61 33.96
N GLY A 288 2.98 -10.61 34.08
CA GLY A 288 4.41 -10.64 33.77
C GLY A 288 4.81 -9.57 32.76
N ASP A 289 3.98 -9.26 31.76
CA ASP A 289 4.36 -8.38 30.65
C ASP A 289 4.34 -6.88 31.01
N GLU A 290 3.81 -6.55 32.19
CA GLU A 290 3.70 -5.20 32.74
C GLU A 290 5.03 -4.55 33.14
N ASP A 291 4.97 -3.23 33.35
CA ASP A 291 6.07 -2.46 33.95
C ASP A 291 5.95 -2.47 35.48
N PHE A 292 4.70 -2.34 35.99
CA PHE A 292 4.38 -2.45 37.41
C PHE A 292 3.11 -3.29 37.62
N ALA A 293 3.17 -4.22 38.56
CA ALA A 293 2.05 -5.04 38.98
C ALA A 293 1.76 -4.86 40.47
N PHE A 294 0.48 -4.87 40.84
CA PHE A 294 0.02 -4.84 42.22
C PHE A 294 -0.93 -6.01 42.43
N TRP A 295 -0.58 -6.92 43.33
CA TRP A 295 -1.40 -8.07 43.67
C TRP A 295 -1.80 -7.99 45.14
N PHE A 296 -3.09 -7.84 45.37
CA PHE A 296 -3.64 -7.57 46.68
C PHE A 296 -4.94 -8.33 46.91
N GLY A 297 -5.42 -8.32 48.14
CA GLY A 297 -6.66 -8.97 48.53
C GLY A 297 -6.52 -9.83 49.77
N ASP A 298 -7.53 -10.67 50.00
CA ASP A 298 -7.49 -11.70 51.03
C ASP A 298 -6.79 -12.95 50.47
N LEU A 299 -5.46 -12.95 50.62
CA LEU A 299 -4.61 -14.06 50.19
C LEU A 299 -4.73 -15.28 51.12
N ASN A 300 -5.36 -15.12 52.29
CA ASN A 300 -5.69 -16.18 53.24
C ASN A 300 -4.51 -17.00 53.79
N TYR A 301 -3.26 -16.56 53.60
CA TYR A 301 -2.08 -17.16 54.24
C TYR A 301 -2.10 -16.94 55.75
N ARG A 302 -1.66 -17.96 56.50
CA ARG A 302 -1.77 -18.06 57.96
C ARG A 302 -0.41 -18.14 58.63
N LEU A 303 -0.39 -18.20 59.95
CA LEU A 303 0.82 -18.48 60.72
C LEU A 303 0.98 -19.98 60.93
N GLU A 304 2.11 -20.54 60.47
CA GLU A 304 2.48 -21.95 60.61
C GLU A 304 3.36 -22.17 61.86
N GLY A 305 3.12 -23.25 62.59
CA GLY A 305 4.01 -23.71 63.67
C GLY A 305 3.78 -23.08 65.05
N MET A 306 2.83 -22.14 65.19
CA MET A 306 2.40 -21.61 66.51
C MET A 306 0.90 -21.82 66.75
N PRO A 307 0.49 -22.30 67.94
CA PRO A 307 -0.92 -22.36 68.31
C PRO A 307 -1.56 -20.96 68.32
N GLY A 308 -2.76 -20.83 67.74
CA GLY A 308 -3.45 -19.54 67.63
C GLY A 308 -3.73 -18.85 68.98
N ASP A 309 -3.81 -19.61 70.07
CA ASP A 309 -3.95 -19.09 71.43
C ASP A 309 -2.68 -18.38 71.93
N ASP A 310 -1.51 -18.86 71.54
CA ASP A 310 -0.22 -18.27 71.95
C ASP A 310 0.03 -16.97 71.17
N VAL A 311 -0.22 -16.99 69.86
CA VAL A 311 -0.20 -15.79 69.01
C VAL A 311 -1.12 -14.70 69.58
N ARG A 312 -2.35 -15.08 69.93
CA ARG A 312 -3.33 -14.16 70.52
C ARG A 312 -2.85 -13.56 71.83
N ARG A 313 -2.26 -14.38 72.72
CA ARG A 313 -1.72 -13.89 74.00
C ARG A 313 -0.60 -12.88 73.80
N LEU A 314 0.31 -13.15 72.86
CA LEU A 314 1.42 -12.25 72.52
C LEU A 314 0.90 -10.89 72.01
N LEU A 315 -0.10 -10.92 71.13
CA LEU A 315 -0.66 -9.70 70.53
C LEU A 315 -1.59 -8.93 71.47
N THR A 316 -2.28 -9.63 72.38
CA THR A 316 -3.20 -9.01 73.34
C THR A 316 -2.48 -8.09 74.33
N VAL A 317 -1.17 -8.29 74.57
CA VAL A 317 -0.38 -7.37 75.40
C VAL A 317 -0.34 -5.97 74.80
N HIS A 318 -0.33 -5.86 73.47
CA HIS A 318 -0.29 -4.59 72.74
C HIS A 318 -1.66 -3.96 72.53
N THR A 319 -2.74 -4.73 72.76
CA THR A 319 -4.12 -4.22 72.67
C THR A 319 -4.78 -4.00 74.05
N ARG A 320 -4.08 -4.31 75.15
CA ARG A 320 -4.63 -4.39 76.51
C ARG A 320 -4.97 -3.07 77.19
N ASP A 321 -4.22 -2.01 76.89
CA ASP A 321 -4.47 -0.67 77.47
C ASP A 321 -5.70 0.01 76.82
N HIS A 322 -6.25 -0.61 75.77
CA HIS A 322 -7.39 -0.12 75.01
C HIS A 322 -8.76 -0.64 75.50
N ASP A 323 -8.78 -1.61 76.45
CA ASP A 323 -9.98 -2.36 76.88
C ASP A 323 -10.39 -2.17 78.37
N GLN A 324 -9.75 -1.29 79.17
CA GLN A 324 -10.02 -1.19 80.62
C GLN A 324 -10.95 -0.05 81.05
N GLU A 325 -12.24 -0.34 81.26
CA GLU A 325 -13.02 0.25 82.39
C GLU A 325 -13.98 -0.75 83.09
N ASP A 326 -14.32 -1.90 82.49
CA ASP A 326 -15.34 -2.81 83.07
C ASP A 326 -14.84 -3.80 84.15
N ALA A 327 -13.56 -3.77 84.55
CA ALA A 327 -12.99 -4.72 85.50
C ALA A 327 -12.90 -4.19 86.96
N LYS A 328 -13.85 -3.36 87.40
CA LYS A 328 -14.01 -2.98 88.82
C LYS A 328 -15.18 -3.68 89.50
N GLU A 329 -15.46 -4.95 89.21
CA GLU A 329 -16.27 -5.77 90.10
C GLU A 329 -15.90 -7.25 89.95
N ASN A 330 -15.40 -7.84 91.05
CA ASN A 330 -15.07 -9.26 91.25
C ASN A 330 -13.64 -9.72 90.87
N ALA A 331 -12.66 -9.33 91.69
CA ALA A 331 -11.45 -10.14 91.90
C ALA A 331 -11.38 -10.58 93.36
N SER A 332 -11.72 -11.85 93.62
CA SER A 332 -11.37 -12.56 94.84
C SER A 332 -10.68 -13.87 94.48
N THR A 333 -9.46 -14.02 95.01
CA THR A 333 -8.58 -15.22 95.04
C THR A 333 -7.99 -15.61 93.67
N SER A 334 -6.69 -15.92 93.49
CA SER A 334 -5.58 -16.23 94.38
C SER A 334 -4.27 -15.94 93.63
N GLY A 335 -3.25 -15.42 94.33
CA GLY A 335 -1.98 -15.04 93.71
C GLY A 335 -1.03 -16.21 93.43
N ASP A 336 -0.19 -16.04 92.42
CA ASP A 336 1.26 -16.29 92.47
C ASP A 336 1.94 -15.71 91.21
N SER A 337 3.20 -15.32 91.34
CA SER A 337 4.12 -14.71 90.36
C SER A 337 3.99 -13.21 90.09
N GLY A 338 4.42 -12.43 91.08
CA GLY A 338 4.84 -11.05 90.88
C GLY A 338 6.26 -10.96 90.31
N TYR A 339 6.38 -10.36 89.13
CA TYR A 339 7.62 -9.76 88.62
C TYR A 339 7.29 -8.46 87.85
N ALA A 340 6.54 -7.57 88.48
CA ALA A 340 6.43 -6.18 88.04
C ALA A 340 7.45 -5.34 88.84
N SER A 341 8.67 -5.26 88.32
CA SER A 341 9.66 -4.30 88.78
C SER A 341 9.27 -2.91 88.24
N LYS A 342 8.51 -2.14 89.02
CA LYS A 342 8.51 -0.68 88.92
C LYS A 342 9.93 -0.19 89.22
N ARG A 343 10.64 0.27 88.19
CA ARG A 343 11.78 1.18 88.35
C ARG A 343 11.43 2.48 87.65
N ASP A 344 10.88 3.40 88.43
CA ASP A 344 11.01 4.83 88.14
C ASP A 344 12.49 5.17 88.33
N SER A 345 13.21 5.36 87.22
CA SER A 345 14.52 6.03 87.22
C SER A 345 14.53 7.03 86.07
N GLU A 346 14.51 8.31 86.42
CA GLU A 346 14.45 9.48 85.52
C GLU A 346 15.71 9.70 84.64
N ASP A 347 16.52 8.66 84.39
CA ASP A 347 17.81 8.76 83.67
C ASP A 347 18.05 7.61 82.64
N ALA A 348 17.00 6.95 82.16
CA ALA A 348 17.14 5.96 81.08
C ALA A 348 17.10 6.63 79.71
N VAL A 349 18.18 6.49 78.92
CA VAL A 349 18.19 6.83 77.48
C VAL A 349 17.06 6.04 76.80
N PRO A 350 16.15 6.68 76.03
CA PRO A 350 15.12 5.95 75.30
C PRO A 350 15.76 4.94 74.36
N ILE A 351 15.49 3.67 74.58
CA ILE A 351 15.90 2.59 73.66
C ILE A 351 15.02 2.75 72.41
N PRO A 352 15.59 2.78 71.19
CA PRO A 352 14.79 2.76 69.96
C PRO A 352 13.76 1.62 70.00
N PRO A 353 12.50 1.81 69.54
CA PRO A 353 11.45 0.79 69.61
C PRO A 353 11.87 -0.57 69.02
N GLU A 354 12.75 -0.56 68.02
CA GLU A 354 13.33 -1.73 67.36
C GLU A 354 14.18 -2.63 68.28
N LEU A 355 14.74 -2.06 69.34
CA LEU A 355 15.61 -2.73 70.31
C LEU A 355 14.92 -3.02 71.65
N ASP A 356 13.66 -2.60 71.81
CA ASP A 356 12.85 -2.90 72.99
C ASP A 356 12.13 -4.26 72.83
N PRO A 357 12.48 -5.30 73.61
CA PRO A 357 11.84 -6.61 73.52
C PRO A 357 10.35 -6.60 73.90
N ALA A 358 9.85 -5.54 74.53
CA ALA A 358 8.44 -5.34 74.84
C ALA A 358 7.70 -4.55 73.76
N SER A 359 8.34 -4.16 72.65
CA SER A 359 7.70 -3.40 71.59
C SER A 359 6.79 -4.27 70.70
N LEU A 360 5.79 -3.64 70.10
CA LEU A 360 4.94 -4.25 69.09
C LEU A 360 5.77 -4.74 67.90
N HIS A 361 6.74 -3.94 67.46
CA HIS A 361 7.59 -4.26 66.31
C HIS A 361 8.40 -5.54 66.51
N THR A 362 9.06 -5.69 67.66
CA THR A 362 9.80 -6.92 67.99
C THR A 362 8.86 -8.14 68.08
N THR A 363 7.65 -7.95 68.60
CA THR A 363 6.64 -9.02 68.65
C THR A 363 6.23 -9.45 67.23
N ILE A 364 5.93 -8.49 66.34
CA ILE A 364 5.60 -8.77 64.94
C ILE A 364 6.77 -9.49 64.24
N ASN A 365 7.99 -8.99 64.37
CA ASN A 365 9.18 -9.60 63.77
C ASN A 365 9.42 -11.04 64.24
N SER A 366 9.05 -11.39 65.48
CA SER A 366 9.10 -12.77 65.95
C SER A 366 8.07 -13.70 65.30
N LEU A 367 6.95 -13.15 64.82
CA LEU A 367 5.87 -13.88 64.17
C LEU A 367 6.05 -13.99 62.64
N LEU A 368 6.73 -13.03 61.99
CA LEU A 368 6.91 -13.01 60.52
C LEU A 368 7.62 -14.24 59.93
N PRO A 369 8.62 -14.88 60.58
CA PRO A 369 9.20 -16.13 60.09
C PRO A 369 8.20 -17.29 60.02
N HIS A 370 7.08 -17.18 60.74
CA HIS A 370 5.99 -18.16 60.75
C HIS A 370 4.88 -17.83 59.74
N ASP A 371 4.97 -16.71 59.02
CA ASP A 371 4.02 -16.35 57.97
C ASP A 371 4.15 -17.29 56.75
N GLU A 372 3.07 -17.99 56.42
CA GLU A 372 3.05 -18.96 55.34
C GLU A 372 3.42 -18.31 53.99
N LEU A 373 2.96 -17.08 53.70
CA LEU A 373 3.24 -16.40 52.43
C LEU A 373 4.75 -16.18 52.25
N ARG A 374 5.41 -15.58 53.24
CA ARG A 374 6.86 -15.36 53.24
C ARG A 374 7.63 -16.68 53.11
N GLN A 375 7.20 -17.72 53.81
CA GLN A 375 7.78 -19.06 53.66
C GLN A 375 7.59 -19.62 52.24
N GLN A 376 6.42 -19.45 51.62
CA GLN A 376 6.16 -19.93 50.26
C GLN A 376 6.95 -19.14 49.21
N GLN A 377 7.15 -17.83 49.41
CA GLN A 377 8.02 -17.00 48.57
C GLN A 377 9.48 -17.46 48.67
N LYS A 378 10.01 -17.61 49.89
CA LYS A 378 11.39 -18.08 50.13
C LYS A 378 11.62 -19.50 49.60
N ALA A 379 10.61 -20.36 49.68
CA ALA A 379 10.65 -21.72 49.14
C ALA A 379 10.46 -21.82 47.62
N GLY A 380 10.24 -20.70 46.91
CA GLY A 380 10.05 -20.69 45.46
C GLY A 380 8.74 -21.34 44.99
N LYS A 381 7.68 -21.29 45.80
CA LYS A 381 6.41 -21.99 45.54
C LYS A 381 5.27 -21.09 45.06
N ALA A 382 5.22 -19.86 45.55
CA ALA A 382 4.23 -18.85 45.16
C ALA A 382 4.84 -17.46 45.31
N PHE A 383 4.46 -16.52 44.44
CA PHE A 383 4.92 -15.12 44.47
C PHE A 383 6.45 -14.95 44.56
N HIS A 384 7.22 -15.88 44.00
CA HIS A 384 8.69 -15.87 44.06
C HIS A 384 9.32 -15.14 42.87
N ASP A 385 8.56 -14.92 41.80
CA ASP A 385 8.99 -14.35 40.52
C ASP A 385 9.06 -12.82 40.54
N GLY A 386 9.81 -12.29 41.50
CA GLY A 386 10.09 -10.85 41.67
C GLY A 386 8.99 -10.05 42.37
N TRP A 387 8.05 -10.70 43.06
CA TRP A 387 7.08 -10.01 43.91
C TRP A 387 7.69 -9.60 45.24
N GLU A 388 7.38 -8.40 45.66
CA GLU A 388 7.84 -7.77 46.89
C GLU A 388 6.65 -7.32 47.73
N GLU A 389 6.88 -7.16 49.03
CA GLU A 389 5.91 -6.65 49.98
C GLU A 389 6.58 -5.59 50.86
N GLY A 390 5.84 -4.53 51.20
CA GLY A 390 6.31 -3.56 52.17
C GLY A 390 6.52 -4.19 53.57
N PRO A 391 7.35 -3.56 54.43
CA PRO A 391 7.58 -4.06 55.77
C PRO A 391 6.28 -4.05 56.60
N ILE A 392 5.90 -5.22 57.13
CA ILE A 392 4.70 -5.36 57.96
C ILE A 392 5.01 -4.85 59.36
N ARG A 393 4.56 -3.62 59.66
CA ARG A 393 4.69 -3.00 60.98
C ARG A 393 3.36 -2.91 61.75
N PHE A 394 2.27 -3.46 61.19
CA PHE A 394 0.91 -3.44 61.75
C PHE A 394 0.44 -4.83 62.23
N LEU A 395 -0.54 -4.84 63.15
CA LEU A 395 -1.13 -6.08 63.70
C LEU A 395 -1.81 -6.97 62.63
N PRO A 396 -1.90 -8.30 62.86
CA PRO A 396 -2.67 -9.19 61.98
C PRO A 396 -4.08 -8.67 61.69
N THR A 397 -4.50 -8.65 60.43
CA THR A 397 -5.78 -8.06 60.00
C THR A 397 -6.98 -8.97 60.20
N TYR A 398 -6.75 -10.24 60.54
CA TYR A 398 -7.77 -11.27 60.72
C TYR A 398 -7.45 -12.14 61.96
N LYS A 399 -8.39 -12.67 62.73
CA LYS A 399 -9.85 -12.49 62.72
C LYS A 399 -10.27 -11.75 63.98
N TYR A 400 -11.08 -10.71 63.84
CA TYR A 400 -11.58 -9.90 64.94
C TYR A 400 -13.05 -10.20 65.26
N ASP A 401 -13.45 -9.90 66.49
CA ASP A 401 -14.86 -9.78 66.81
C ASP A 401 -15.42 -8.50 66.17
N VAL A 402 -16.55 -8.62 65.47
CA VAL A 402 -17.17 -7.48 64.79
C VAL A 402 -17.59 -6.44 65.82
N GLY A 403 -17.21 -5.19 65.57
CA GLY A 403 -17.45 -4.08 66.49
C GLY A 403 -16.37 -3.88 67.55
N LYS A 404 -15.24 -4.59 67.46
CA LYS A 404 -14.10 -4.44 68.37
C LYS A 404 -12.82 -3.98 67.66
N VAL A 405 -12.06 -3.12 68.33
CA VAL A 405 -10.76 -2.63 67.82
C VAL A 405 -9.65 -3.66 68.09
N GLY A 406 -9.49 -4.11 69.34
CA GLY A 406 -8.36 -4.94 69.78
C GLY A 406 -8.67 -6.40 70.12
N VAL A 407 -9.93 -6.85 69.98
CA VAL A 407 -10.38 -8.18 70.39
C VAL A 407 -10.42 -9.15 69.22
N TYR A 408 -9.56 -10.17 69.27
CA TYR A 408 -9.54 -11.27 68.31
C TYR A 408 -10.70 -12.27 68.54
N ASP A 409 -11.04 -13.07 67.53
CA ASP A 409 -12.17 -14.04 67.45
C ASP A 409 -12.44 -14.81 68.76
N SER A 410 -13.49 -14.43 69.49
CA SER A 410 -13.95 -15.10 70.72
C SER A 410 -14.96 -16.23 70.47
N SER A 411 -15.28 -16.51 69.20
CA SER A 411 -16.20 -17.58 68.83
C SER A 411 -15.68 -18.96 69.20
N GLU A 412 -16.55 -19.97 69.18
CA GLU A 412 -16.19 -21.38 69.44
C GLU A 412 -15.07 -21.91 68.54
N LYS A 413 -14.87 -21.30 67.36
CA LYS A 413 -13.85 -21.70 66.38
C LYS A 413 -12.46 -21.15 66.70
N ARG A 414 -12.35 -20.14 67.56
CA ARG A 414 -11.10 -19.51 68.06
C ARG A 414 -9.99 -19.46 67.01
N ARG A 415 -10.26 -18.84 65.86
CA ARG A 415 -9.30 -18.81 64.76
C ARG A 415 -8.05 -18.03 65.18
N GLY A 416 -6.88 -18.53 64.78
CA GLY A 416 -5.61 -17.84 65.05
C GLY A 416 -5.51 -16.51 64.31
N PRO A 417 -4.96 -15.45 64.93
CA PRO A 417 -4.65 -14.21 64.23
C PRO A 417 -3.69 -14.44 63.04
N SER A 418 -3.90 -13.78 61.91
CA SER A 418 -3.09 -13.93 60.70
C SER A 418 -3.17 -12.69 59.79
N TRP A 419 -2.09 -12.42 59.06
CA TRP A 419 -2.06 -11.41 57.99
C TRP A 419 -2.61 -12.01 56.70
N CYS A 420 -3.94 -12.17 56.67
CA CYS A 420 -4.66 -12.70 55.51
C CYS A 420 -4.71 -11.70 54.35
N ASP A 421 -4.91 -10.43 54.68
CA ASP A 421 -5.02 -9.34 53.72
C ASP A 421 -3.63 -8.76 53.44
N ARG A 422 -3.24 -8.67 52.16
CA ARG A 422 -1.86 -8.27 51.76
C ARG A 422 -1.88 -7.40 50.51
N ILE A 423 -0.86 -6.56 50.33
CA ILE A 423 -0.56 -5.86 49.07
C ILE A 423 0.88 -6.18 48.67
N LEU A 424 1.02 -6.98 47.62
CA LEU A 424 2.27 -7.24 46.95
C LEU A 424 2.40 -6.33 45.73
N TYR A 425 3.62 -5.96 45.40
CA TYR A 425 3.93 -5.27 44.16
C TYR A 425 5.09 -5.95 43.44
N ARG A 426 5.21 -5.71 42.14
CA ARG A 426 6.32 -6.18 41.34
C ARG A 426 6.68 -5.14 40.30
N THR A 427 7.96 -4.82 40.21
CA THR A 427 8.50 -3.99 39.14
C THR A 427 9.12 -4.87 38.07
N ARG A 428 9.20 -4.33 36.85
CA ARG A 428 9.90 -4.99 35.74
C ARG A 428 11.38 -5.24 36.06
N ALA A 429 12.00 -4.36 36.84
CA ALA A 429 13.37 -4.51 37.32
C ALA A 429 13.51 -5.74 38.24
N SER A 430 12.70 -5.86 39.30
CA SER A 430 12.71 -7.00 40.22
C SER A 430 12.47 -8.33 39.49
N ARG A 431 11.55 -8.35 38.50
CA ARG A 431 11.31 -9.54 37.66
C ARG A 431 12.53 -9.92 36.83
N HIS A 432 13.15 -8.95 36.15
CA HIS A 432 14.34 -9.19 35.35
C HIS A 432 15.50 -9.71 36.20
N GLN A 433 15.73 -9.11 37.39
CA GLN A 433 16.74 -9.58 38.34
C GLN A 433 16.47 -11.01 38.79
N TYR A 434 15.21 -11.35 39.08
CA TYR A 434 14.85 -12.73 39.42
C TYR A 434 15.15 -13.70 38.28
N SER A 435 14.73 -13.39 37.05
CA SER A 435 14.98 -14.25 35.87
C SER A 435 16.48 -14.44 35.58
N LEU A 436 17.30 -13.41 35.83
CA LEU A 436 18.76 -13.51 35.72
C LEU A 436 19.32 -14.49 36.78
N LYS A 437 18.94 -14.31 38.05
CA LYS A 437 19.34 -15.22 39.14
C LYS A 437 18.90 -16.66 38.90
N GLU A 438 17.70 -16.87 38.37
CA GLU A 438 17.20 -18.21 38.03
C GLU A 438 18.05 -18.86 36.94
N LYS A 439 18.35 -18.13 35.86
CA LYS A 439 19.22 -18.60 34.79
C LYS A 439 20.62 -18.94 35.29
N GLU A 440 21.19 -18.12 36.17
CA GLU A 440 22.49 -18.40 36.81
C GLU A 440 22.46 -19.68 37.65
N ARG A 441 21.39 -19.92 38.43
CA ARG A 441 21.21 -21.17 39.19
C ARG A 441 21.03 -22.38 38.28
N GLU A 442 20.30 -22.25 37.18
CA GLU A 442 20.14 -23.33 36.20
C GLU A 442 21.47 -23.66 35.50
N GLU A 443 22.25 -22.64 35.15
CA GLU A 443 23.59 -22.81 34.58
C GLU A 443 24.54 -23.46 35.60
N ALA A 444 24.46 -23.09 36.89
CA ALA A 444 25.20 -23.74 37.97
C ALA A 444 24.79 -25.21 38.13
N ARG A 445 23.48 -25.51 38.21
CA ARG A 445 22.98 -26.89 38.28
C ARG A 445 23.41 -27.72 37.08
N LYS A 446 23.36 -27.15 35.88
CA LYS A 446 23.81 -27.83 34.65
C LYS A 446 25.32 -28.09 34.67
N LYS A 447 26.12 -27.14 35.15
CA LYS A 447 27.57 -27.34 35.35
C LYS A 447 27.84 -28.45 36.36
N ASP A 448 27.11 -28.49 37.48
CA ASP A 448 27.23 -29.53 38.50
C ASP A 448 26.81 -30.91 37.96
N GLU A 449 25.71 -30.99 37.21
CA GLU A 449 25.26 -32.20 36.52
C GLU A 449 26.28 -32.67 35.46
N GLU A 450 26.88 -31.75 34.70
CA GLU A 450 27.95 -32.06 33.74
C GLU A 450 29.24 -32.53 34.43
N MET A 451 29.60 -31.95 35.59
CA MET A 451 30.74 -32.39 36.40
C MET A 451 30.50 -33.79 36.96
N LYS A 452 29.29 -34.05 37.48
CA LYS A 452 28.86 -35.35 38.00
C LYS A 452 28.79 -36.42 36.90
N ALA A 453 28.27 -36.08 35.71
CA ALA A 453 28.21 -36.98 34.57
C ALA A 453 29.59 -37.36 33.99
N LYS A 454 30.61 -36.53 34.19
CA LYS A 454 32.01 -36.82 33.83
C LYS A 454 32.71 -37.79 34.79
N GLY A 455 32.01 -38.30 35.80
CA GLY A 455 32.53 -39.34 36.69
C GLY A 455 33.51 -38.81 37.76
N LEU A 456 33.46 -37.52 38.05
CA LEU A 456 34.08 -36.95 39.25
C LEU A 456 33.16 -37.22 40.45
N ASP A 457 32.96 -38.50 40.77
CA ASP A 457 32.45 -38.93 42.07
C ASP A 457 33.68 -39.34 42.91
N GLN A 458 34.31 -38.40 43.61
CA GLN A 458 35.14 -38.75 44.76
C GLN A 458 35.37 -37.58 45.73
N ASP A 459 34.99 -37.89 46.96
CA ASP A 459 35.42 -37.36 48.25
C ASP A 459 34.81 -36.04 48.73
N ASP A 460 33.80 -36.21 49.59
CA ASP A 460 33.42 -35.34 50.70
C ASP A 460 34.66 -35.03 51.58
N ASP A 461 35.57 -34.15 51.15
CA ASP A 461 36.54 -33.42 52.00
C ASP A 461 37.43 -32.41 51.23
N VAL A 462 36.89 -31.71 50.23
CA VAL A 462 37.55 -30.49 49.73
C VAL A 462 37.05 -29.31 50.56
N LEU A 463 37.67 -29.15 51.72
CA LEU A 463 37.76 -27.88 52.41
C LEU A 463 38.21 -26.84 51.35
N TYR A 464 37.33 -25.89 51.00
CA TYR A 464 37.74 -24.72 50.24
C TYR A 464 38.96 -24.14 50.98
N ASP A 465 40.10 -23.99 50.28
CA ASP A 465 41.26 -23.30 50.83
C ASP A 465 40.81 -21.87 51.16
N TYR A 466 40.47 -21.63 52.42
CA TYR A 466 40.13 -20.31 52.95
C TYR A 466 41.36 -19.41 52.77
N ASP A 467 41.31 -18.52 51.80
CA ASP A 467 42.31 -17.49 51.57
C ASP A 467 41.85 -16.22 52.29
N PRO A 468 42.36 -15.89 53.49
CA PRO A 468 41.90 -14.76 54.28
C PRO A 468 42.06 -13.40 53.58
N ASP A 469 42.90 -13.32 52.53
CA ASP A 469 43.14 -12.09 51.77
C ASP A 469 42.21 -11.94 50.55
N THR A 470 41.61 -13.04 50.07
CA THR A 470 40.69 -13.03 48.90
C THR A 470 39.23 -13.30 49.31
N ASP A 471 39.02 -14.14 50.32
CA ASP A 471 37.70 -14.52 50.83
C ASP A 471 37.22 -13.60 51.98
N GLY A 472 38.09 -12.70 52.46
CA GLY A 472 37.81 -11.74 53.53
C GLY A 472 37.31 -10.36 53.08
N ASP A 473 37.24 -10.07 51.77
CA ASP A 473 36.95 -8.72 51.24
C ASP A 473 35.79 -8.67 50.23
N LYS A 474 34.96 -9.72 50.24
CA LYS A 474 33.57 -9.58 49.84
C LYS A 474 32.73 -9.96 51.04
N ASN A 475 32.06 -8.95 51.57
CA ASN A 475 31.02 -9.05 52.57
C ASN A 475 29.80 -9.79 51.98
N ASP A 476 29.99 -11.00 51.44
CA ASP A 476 28.95 -12.00 51.21
C ASP A 476 28.65 -12.69 52.54
N SER A 477 28.53 -11.88 53.61
CA SER A 477 27.58 -12.20 54.66
C SER A 477 26.29 -12.48 53.92
N TYR A 478 25.63 -13.57 54.27
CA TYR A 478 24.22 -13.70 54.03
C TYR A 478 23.57 -12.43 54.58
N ASP A 479 23.35 -11.43 53.72
CA ASP A 479 22.41 -10.35 53.95
C ASP A 479 21.04 -11.03 53.86
N GLU A 480 20.76 -11.79 54.93
CA GLU A 480 19.44 -11.95 55.48
C GLU A 480 18.80 -10.58 55.37
N TYR A 481 17.90 -10.44 54.39
CA TYR A 481 17.18 -9.21 54.06
C TYR A 481 17.13 -8.30 55.29
N ASP A 482 17.83 -7.16 55.23
CA ASP A 482 17.69 -6.11 56.23
C ASP A 482 16.30 -5.51 55.98
N GLU A 483 15.24 -6.26 56.35
CA GLU A 483 13.81 -5.94 56.21
C GLU A 483 13.39 -4.69 57.03
N GLN A 484 14.38 -3.97 57.54
CA GLN A 484 14.27 -2.90 58.53
C GLN A 484 14.60 -1.52 57.92
N GLN A 485 15.21 -1.44 56.73
CA GLN A 485 15.41 -0.16 56.06
C GLN A 485 14.14 0.34 55.36
N ASP A 486 13.87 1.63 55.49
CA ASP A 486 12.77 2.28 54.79
C ASP A 486 12.99 2.19 53.26
N PRO A 487 11.92 2.00 52.47
CA PRO A 487 12.05 1.79 51.03
C PRO A 487 12.67 3.00 50.34
N GLU A 488 13.70 2.78 49.54
CA GLU A 488 14.32 3.80 48.69
C GLU A 488 13.68 3.83 47.28
N PRO A 489 13.71 4.98 46.57
CA PRO A 489 13.20 5.05 45.20
C PRO A 489 13.96 4.14 44.23
N GLU A 490 13.25 3.22 43.58
CA GLU A 490 13.79 2.32 42.56
C GLU A 490 13.67 2.92 41.15
N ILE A 491 14.70 2.79 40.31
CA ILE A 491 14.63 3.15 38.88
C ILE A 491 14.29 1.90 38.06
N VAL A 492 13.15 1.93 37.38
CA VAL A 492 12.59 0.80 36.63
C VAL A 492 12.63 1.07 35.13
N PRO A 493 13.36 0.26 34.33
CA PRO A 493 13.35 0.38 32.89
C PRO A 493 12.04 -0.18 32.31
N THR A 494 11.25 0.64 31.63
CA THR A 494 9.97 0.22 31.03
C THR A 494 10.18 -0.55 29.73
N LYS A 495 9.17 -1.32 29.32
CA LYS A 495 9.13 -2.03 28.02
C LYS A 495 9.23 -1.06 26.83
N ALA A 496 8.80 0.19 26.99
CA ALA A 496 8.95 1.24 25.99
C ALA A 496 10.34 1.92 26.04
N GLY A 497 11.26 1.51 26.93
CA GLY A 497 12.62 2.04 27.00
C GLY A 497 12.72 3.41 27.69
N PHE A 498 11.80 3.71 28.62
CA PHE A 498 11.90 4.82 29.57
C PHE A 498 12.44 4.32 30.91
N SER A 499 12.81 5.24 31.79
CA SER A 499 13.25 4.95 33.16
C SER A 499 12.30 5.64 34.13
N ASP A 500 11.40 4.85 34.71
CA ASP A 500 10.40 5.33 35.66
C ASP A 500 10.97 5.21 37.09
N GLU A 501 10.62 6.13 38.00
CA GLU A 501 10.99 6.03 39.42
C GLU A 501 9.79 5.55 40.23
N PHE A 502 10.00 4.60 41.13
CA PHE A 502 8.95 3.96 41.93
C PHE A 502 9.32 3.92 43.40
N LEU A 503 8.39 4.34 44.27
CA LEU A 503 8.60 4.39 45.71
C LEU A 503 7.31 3.98 46.44
N LEU A 504 7.44 3.11 47.44
CA LEU A 504 6.39 2.83 48.43
C LEU A 504 6.43 3.91 49.51
N GLU A 505 5.44 4.80 49.57
CA GLU A 505 5.35 5.89 50.57
C GLU A 505 4.74 5.39 51.90
N SER A 506 3.72 4.51 51.84
CA SER A 506 3.05 3.99 53.04
C SER A 506 2.53 2.57 52.84
N TYR A 507 2.48 1.79 53.93
CA TYR A 507 1.81 0.49 53.99
C TYR A 507 1.28 0.23 55.41
N THR A 508 -0.04 0.33 55.61
CA THR A 508 -0.64 0.32 56.95
C THR A 508 -2.04 -0.30 56.98
N SER A 509 -2.54 -0.58 58.18
CA SER A 509 -3.90 -1.07 58.42
C SER A 509 -4.73 -0.07 59.23
N HIS A 510 -6.02 -0.03 58.95
CA HIS A 510 -6.97 0.87 59.61
C HIS A 510 -7.66 0.15 60.77
N MET A 511 -6.91 -0.04 61.86
CA MET A 511 -7.34 -0.79 63.04
C MET A 511 -8.64 -0.27 63.70
N ARG A 512 -8.95 1.02 63.54
CA ARG A 512 -10.17 1.63 64.07
C ARG A 512 -11.40 1.42 63.16
N VAL A 513 -11.31 0.68 62.07
CA VAL A 513 -12.50 0.27 61.30
C VAL A 513 -13.05 -1.03 61.89
N ILE A 514 -14.25 -1.00 62.46
CA ILE A 514 -14.81 -2.09 63.28
C ILE A 514 -16.07 -2.74 62.68
N SER A 515 -16.40 -2.43 61.43
CA SER A 515 -17.60 -2.94 60.75
C SER A 515 -17.47 -4.37 60.20
N SER A 516 -16.24 -4.88 60.04
CA SER A 516 -15.92 -6.24 59.56
C SER A 516 -15.09 -7.03 60.59
N ASP A 517 -14.98 -8.34 60.38
CA ASP A 517 -14.05 -9.22 61.13
C ASP A 517 -12.62 -9.18 60.55
N HIS A 518 -12.44 -8.50 59.43
CA HIS A 518 -11.15 -8.07 58.88
C HIS A 518 -10.93 -6.57 59.03
N LYS A 519 -9.67 -6.17 59.20
CA LYS A 519 -9.26 -4.76 59.18
C LYS A 519 -8.82 -4.35 57.77
N PRO A 520 -9.31 -3.22 57.23
CA PRO A 520 -8.86 -2.74 55.92
C PRO A 520 -7.40 -2.32 55.97
N LEU A 521 -6.75 -2.39 54.82
CA LEU A 521 -5.36 -1.96 54.65
C LEU A 521 -5.20 -1.20 53.34
N ASP A 522 -4.22 -0.31 53.31
CA ASP A 522 -3.82 0.43 52.12
C ASP A 522 -2.30 0.55 51.97
N ALA A 523 -1.88 0.81 50.74
CA ALA A 523 -0.52 1.18 50.40
C ALA A 523 -0.54 2.33 49.39
N VAL A 524 0.33 3.33 49.60
CA VAL A 524 0.49 4.46 48.69
C VAL A 524 1.83 4.35 47.98
N PHE A 525 1.80 4.43 46.66
CA PHE A 525 2.97 4.37 45.80
C PHE A 525 3.15 5.67 45.03
N LEU A 526 4.35 6.22 45.01
CA LEU A 526 4.73 7.34 44.16
C LEU A 526 5.40 6.79 42.89
N LEU A 527 4.82 7.09 41.73
CA LEU A 527 5.34 6.72 40.42
C LEU A 527 5.68 7.98 39.62
N LYS A 528 6.94 8.10 39.19
CA LYS A 528 7.37 9.09 38.20
C LYS A 528 7.52 8.40 36.85
N TYR A 529 6.84 8.93 35.84
CA TYR A 529 6.77 8.34 34.52
C TYR A 529 6.77 9.40 33.43
N ASP A 530 7.27 9.05 32.24
CA ASP A 530 7.18 9.93 31.08
C ASP A 530 5.82 9.81 30.40
N ALA A 531 5.06 10.88 30.30
CA ALA A 531 3.77 10.91 29.64
C ALA A 531 3.86 11.54 28.24
N VAL A 532 3.22 10.92 27.25
CA VAL A 532 3.00 11.54 25.94
C VAL A 532 2.06 12.73 26.07
N MET A 533 2.49 13.88 25.53
CA MET A 533 1.70 15.10 25.44
C MET A 533 0.95 15.14 24.10
N PRO A 534 -0.39 15.05 24.09
CA PRO A 534 -1.16 14.92 22.84
C PRO A 534 -0.95 16.08 21.86
N GLU A 535 -0.85 17.30 22.37
CA GLU A 535 -0.64 18.50 21.55
C GLU A 535 0.72 18.49 20.83
N LEU A 536 1.80 18.13 21.55
CA LEU A 536 3.14 18.02 20.97
C LEU A 536 3.23 16.87 19.98
N LYS A 537 2.64 15.71 20.29
CA LYS A 537 2.59 14.55 19.39
C LYS A 537 1.89 14.91 18.08
N SER A 538 0.78 15.64 18.14
CA SER A 538 0.05 16.10 16.96
C SER A 538 0.87 17.08 16.11
N ALA A 539 1.55 18.04 16.74
CA ALA A 539 2.41 19.00 16.04
C ALA A 539 3.57 18.29 15.31
N ILE A 540 4.26 17.37 15.98
CA ILE A 540 5.38 16.62 15.40
C ILE A 540 4.90 15.66 14.31
N HIS A 541 3.73 15.03 14.49
CA HIS A 541 3.11 14.21 13.45
C HIS A 541 2.88 15.02 12.17
N GLN A 542 2.33 16.24 12.28
CA GLN A 542 2.13 17.13 11.12
C GLN A 542 3.46 17.51 10.47
N GLU A 543 4.49 17.78 11.27
CA GLU A 543 5.83 18.10 10.77
C GLU A 543 6.46 16.94 9.99
N VAL A 544 6.44 15.73 10.56
CA VAL A 544 6.99 14.52 9.93
C VAL A 544 6.22 14.16 8.66
N ALA A 545 4.88 14.22 8.69
CA ALA A 545 4.06 13.99 7.50
C ALA A 545 4.41 14.97 6.37
N ARG A 546 4.53 16.27 6.69
CA ARG A 546 4.91 17.30 5.71
C ARG A 546 6.30 17.06 5.13
N GLU A 547 7.23 16.58 5.93
CA GLU A 547 8.60 16.27 5.47
C GLU A 547 8.64 15.04 4.57
N LEU A 548 7.90 13.98 4.90
CA LEU A 548 7.76 12.80 4.03
C LEU A 548 7.10 13.16 2.70
N ASP A 549 6.00 13.93 2.74
CA ASP A 549 5.31 14.43 1.53
C ASP A 549 6.25 15.29 0.68
N ARG A 550 7.09 16.12 1.31
CA ARG A 550 8.09 16.93 0.61
C ARG A 550 9.13 16.05 -0.08
N GLN A 551 9.66 15.05 0.62
CA GLN A 551 10.65 14.12 0.06
C GLN A 551 10.08 13.27 -1.07
N GLU A 552 8.85 12.80 -0.96
CA GLU A 552 8.16 12.05 -2.02
C GLU A 552 7.93 12.92 -3.25
N ASN A 553 7.45 14.16 -3.06
CA ASN A 553 7.27 15.10 -4.16
C ASN A 553 8.59 15.52 -4.82
N GLU A 554 9.66 15.69 -4.05
CA GLU A 554 11.00 16.00 -4.57
C GLU A 554 11.63 14.81 -5.32
N GLY A 555 11.27 13.58 -4.95
CA GLY A 555 11.75 12.34 -5.57
C GLY A 555 10.97 11.90 -6.82
N ARG A 556 9.85 12.55 -7.15
CA ARG A 556 9.00 12.16 -8.27
C ARG A 556 9.52 12.68 -9.62
N PRO A 557 9.74 11.82 -10.63
CA PRO A 557 10.09 12.25 -11.98
C PRO A 557 9.01 13.16 -12.59
N SER A 558 9.43 14.26 -13.21
CA SER A 558 8.53 15.25 -13.82
C SER A 558 9.06 15.71 -15.17
N VAL A 559 8.23 15.54 -16.19
CA VAL A 559 8.50 15.95 -17.57
C VAL A 559 7.48 16.99 -18.00
N THR A 560 7.89 17.92 -18.85
CA THR A 560 7.01 18.89 -19.52
C THR A 560 7.14 18.69 -21.02
N MET A 561 6.01 18.58 -21.72
CA MET A 561 5.97 18.55 -23.17
C MET A 561 5.52 19.91 -23.70
N VAL A 562 6.25 20.46 -24.65
CA VAL A 562 5.97 21.72 -25.32
C VAL A 562 5.77 21.43 -26.81
N VAL A 563 4.69 21.95 -27.38
CA VAL A 563 4.43 21.86 -28.83
C VAL A 563 4.96 23.11 -29.49
N ASP A 564 5.80 22.95 -30.51
CA ASP A 564 6.28 24.09 -31.30
C ASP A 564 5.18 24.59 -32.23
N HIS A 565 4.50 25.66 -31.81
CA HIS A 565 3.60 26.41 -32.69
C HIS A 565 4.45 27.24 -33.66
N SER A 566 4.50 26.85 -34.93
CA SER A 566 5.30 27.56 -35.93
C SER A 566 4.85 29.02 -36.07
N THR A 567 5.62 29.97 -35.56
CA THR A 567 5.48 31.41 -35.82
C THR A 567 6.10 31.79 -37.17
N SER A 568 5.89 30.99 -38.22
CA SER A 568 6.45 31.30 -39.54
C SER A 568 5.69 32.48 -40.16
N THR A 569 6.35 33.64 -40.20
CA THR A 569 5.94 34.91 -40.79
C THR A 569 5.89 34.90 -42.33
N PHE A 570 5.43 33.81 -42.96
CA PHE A 570 5.26 33.77 -44.42
C PHE A 570 3.84 33.33 -44.81
N GLU A 571 3.30 34.07 -45.77
CA GLU A 571 1.90 34.19 -46.19
C GLU A 571 1.26 32.91 -46.76
N HIS A 572 1.05 31.88 -45.93
CA HIS A 572 0.10 30.81 -46.25
C HIS A 572 -1.10 30.87 -45.30
N LYS A 573 -2.30 30.80 -45.88
CA LYS A 573 -3.63 30.80 -45.23
C LYS A 573 -3.88 29.59 -44.31
N ASP A 574 -2.85 28.94 -43.79
CA ASP A 574 -2.98 27.87 -42.80
C ASP A 574 -3.16 28.52 -41.42
N THR A 575 -4.38 28.99 -41.15
CA THR A 575 -4.78 29.52 -39.82
C THR A 575 -4.73 28.37 -38.81
N THR A 576 -3.58 28.16 -38.17
CA THR A 576 -3.50 27.36 -36.96
C THR A 576 -4.25 28.07 -35.86
N ASP A 577 -5.21 27.38 -35.25
CA ASP A 577 -5.95 27.89 -34.12
C ASP A 577 -4.99 27.96 -32.92
N GLY A 578 -4.47 29.15 -32.60
CA GLY A 578 -3.53 29.37 -31.48
C GLY A 578 -4.11 29.06 -30.09
N ASN A 579 -5.33 28.53 -30.06
CA ASN A 579 -6.09 28.16 -28.87
C ASN A 579 -6.19 26.63 -28.69
N PHE A 580 -5.60 25.82 -29.59
CA PHE A 580 -5.58 24.37 -29.49
C PHE A 580 -4.34 23.89 -28.74
N ASP A 581 -4.56 23.25 -27.59
CA ASP A 581 -3.54 22.68 -26.70
C ASP A 581 -3.10 21.29 -27.21
N GLY A 582 -2.49 21.26 -28.40
CA GLY A 582 -2.09 20.04 -29.10
C GLY A 582 -1.39 20.28 -30.43
N VAL A 583 -1.13 19.21 -31.18
CA VAL A 583 -0.47 19.30 -32.49
C VAL A 583 -1.50 19.38 -33.60
N ASP A 584 -1.51 20.52 -34.29
CA ASP A 584 -2.35 20.75 -35.45
C ASP A 584 -1.54 20.71 -36.75
N PHE A 585 -1.85 19.74 -37.62
CA PHE A 585 -1.25 19.61 -38.94
C PHE A 585 -1.95 20.45 -40.01
N GLY A 586 -3.10 21.07 -39.70
CA GLY A 586 -3.89 21.88 -40.62
C GLY A 586 -4.45 21.05 -41.77
N ASP A 587 -4.52 21.66 -42.96
CA ASP A 587 -5.01 21.00 -44.17
C ASP A 587 -3.97 20.01 -44.73
N VAL A 588 -4.43 18.75 -44.88
CA VAL A 588 -3.66 17.62 -45.38
C VAL A 588 -4.28 17.11 -46.68
N SER A 589 -3.44 16.99 -47.70
CA SER A 589 -3.79 16.41 -49.00
C SER A 589 -2.95 15.16 -49.30
N TYR A 590 -3.38 14.40 -50.30
CA TYR A 590 -2.74 13.15 -50.69
C TYR A 590 -1.25 13.34 -51.03
N GLY A 591 -0.39 12.47 -50.49
CA GLY A 591 1.02 12.39 -50.85
C GLY A 591 1.88 13.54 -50.34
N LYS A 592 1.31 14.63 -49.79
CA LYS A 592 2.04 15.74 -49.21
C LYS A 592 2.39 15.49 -47.74
N SER A 593 3.63 15.75 -47.37
CA SER A 593 4.08 15.61 -45.98
C SER A 593 3.86 16.89 -45.17
N ARG A 594 3.34 16.76 -43.94
CA ARG A 594 3.27 17.84 -42.95
C ARG A 594 4.11 17.46 -41.73
N ARG A 595 4.88 18.40 -41.18
CA ARG A 595 5.80 18.13 -40.06
C ARG A 595 5.56 19.10 -38.91
N ARG A 596 5.66 18.60 -37.68
CA ARG A 596 5.57 19.37 -36.44
C ARG A 596 6.59 18.85 -35.45
N ASN A 597 7.11 19.72 -34.59
CA ASN A 597 8.08 19.35 -33.56
C ASN A 597 7.43 19.47 -32.18
N ILE A 598 7.83 18.56 -31.29
CA ILE A 598 7.55 18.64 -29.86
C ILE A 598 8.86 18.56 -29.09
N THR A 599 8.95 19.31 -27.99
CA THR A 599 10.09 19.28 -27.08
C THR A 599 9.65 18.68 -25.76
N ILE A 600 10.36 17.65 -25.31
CA ILE A 600 10.13 16.95 -24.06
C ILE A 600 11.28 17.30 -23.12
N ALA A 601 10.99 18.00 -22.03
CA ALA A 601 11.99 18.52 -21.09
C ALA A 601 11.80 17.92 -19.70
N ASN A 602 12.88 17.45 -19.07
CA ASN A 602 12.84 17.05 -17.66
C ASN A 602 12.93 18.30 -16.77
N THR A 603 11.79 18.70 -16.22
CA THR A 603 11.65 19.84 -15.29
C THR A 603 11.74 19.41 -13.82
N GLY A 604 11.88 18.11 -13.55
CA GLY A 604 12.06 17.56 -12.21
C GLY A 604 13.48 17.68 -11.66
N ARG A 605 13.68 17.18 -10.44
CA ARG A 605 15.00 17.11 -9.78
C ARG A 605 15.69 15.75 -9.91
N VAL A 606 14.99 14.75 -10.44
CA VAL A 606 15.45 13.38 -10.63
C VAL A 606 15.44 13.00 -12.11
N PRO A 607 16.25 12.02 -12.54
CA PRO A 607 16.17 11.48 -13.90
C PRO A 607 14.76 10.97 -14.22
N ALA A 608 14.29 11.21 -15.44
CA ALA A 608 12.97 10.81 -15.89
C ALA A 608 13.07 9.93 -17.14
N THR A 609 12.60 8.68 -17.02
CA THR A 609 12.48 7.74 -18.14
C THR A 609 11.06 7.78 -18.67
N PHE A 610 10.90 7.95 -19.99
CA PHE A 610 9.59 8.03 -20.62
C PHE A 610 9.51 7.24 -21.92
N GLY A 611 8.29 6.91 -22.35
CA GLY A 611 8.01 6.28 -23.64
C GLY A 611 6.55 6.47 -24.05
N PHE A 612 6.24 6.30 -25.34
CA PHE A 612 4.85 6.29 -25.82
C PHE A 612 4.23 4.90 -25.58
N VAL A 613 2.98 4.92 -25.10
CA VAL A 613 2.20 3.71 -24.80
C VAL A 613 1.67 3.10 -26.10
N MET A 614 1.67 1.77 -26.18
CA MET A 614 1.06 1.05 -27.29
C MET A 614 -0.44 1.35 -27.40
N ARG A 615 -0.90 1.68 -28.60
CA ARG A 615 -2.32 1.94 -28.83
C ARG A 615 -3.10 0.62 -28.83
N PRO A 616 -4.31 0.57 -28.24
CA PRO A 616 -5.20 -0.57 -28.40
C PRO A 616 -5.69 -0.61 -29.86
N VAL A 617 -5.26 -1.62 -30.61
CA VAL A 617 -5.60 -1.79 -32.03
C VAL A 617 -6.64 -2.90 -32.23
N ASP A 618 -7.58 -2.69 -33.16
CA ASP A 618 -8.47 -3.74 -33.65
C ASP A 618 -7.69 -4.77 -34.48
N GLN A 619 -8.23 -5.99 -34.65
CA GLN A 619 -7.59 -7.12 -35.36
C GLN A 619 -7.07 -6.81 -36.79
N ASN A 620 -7.48 -5.70 -37.39
CA ASN A 620 -7.13 -5.29 -38.76
C ASN A 620 -6.19 -4.08 -38.85
N GLN A 621 -5.71 -3.52 -37.73
CA GLN A 621 -4.77 -2.39 -37.72
C GLN A 621 -3.37 -2.84 -37.31
N PRO A 622 -2.29 -2.22 -37.86
CA PRO A 622 -0.93 -2.54 -37.46
C PRO A 622 -0.70 -2.16 -36.00
N GLU A 623 -0.13 -3.09 -35.21
CA GLU A 623 0.32 -2.83 -33.84
C GLU A 623 1.37 -1.72 -33.82
N GLY A 624 1.25 -0.77 -32.88
CA GLY A 624 2.22 0.29 -32.68
C GLY A 624 1.67 1.50 -31.92
N ALA A 625 2.57 2.29 -31.34
CA ALA A 625 2.24 3.48 -30.56
C ALA A 625 1.65 4.63 -31.40
N PHE A 626 1.76 4.58 -32.74
CA PHE A 626 1.39 5.69 -33.63
C PHE A 626 0.43 5.28 -34.75
N PRO A 627 -0.46 6.17 -35.22
CA PRO A 627 -1.37 5.89 -36.33
C PRO A 627 -0.62 5.63 -37.65
N PRO A 628 -1.20 4.84 -38.59
CA PRO A 628 -0.52 4.49 -39.85
C PRO A 628 -0.10 5.69 -40.70
N TRP A 629 -0.76 6.84 -40.53
CA TRP A 629 -0.50 8.10 -41.24
C TRP A 629 0.56 8.97 -40.56
N LEU A 630 1.04 8.61 -39.36
CA LEU A 630 2.00 9.38 -38.58
C LEU A 630 3.31 8.60 -38.38
N ARG A 631 4.43 9.29 -38.55
CA ARG A 631 5.76 8.79 -38.19
C ARG A 631 6.41 9.75 -37.20
N VAL A 632 6.98 9.21 -36.13
CA VAL A 632 7.67 9.99 -35.09
C VAL A 632 9.15 9.66 -35.13
N ARG A 633 10.00 10.69 -35.11
CA ARG A 633 11.47 10.55 -35.06
C ARG A 633 12.01 11.37 -33.90
N PHE A 634 12.79 10.73 -33.04
CA PHE A 634 13.48 11.41 -31.95
C PHE A 634 14.89 11.81 -32.39
N GLU A 635 15.37 12.97 -31.92
CA GLU A 635 16.76 13.39 -32.16
C GLU A 635 17.77 12.53 -31.39
N ARG A 636 17.32 11.88 -30.32
CA ARG A 636 18.17 11.05 -29.46
C ARG A 636 18.01 9.57 -29.78
N GLU A 637 19.10 8.83 -29.63
CA GLU A 637 19.05 7.36 -29.68
C GLU A 637 18.28 6.81 -28.47
N PRO A 638 17.51 5.72 -28.67
CA PRO A 638 16.78 5.09 -27.57
C PRO A 638 17.73 4.40 -26.60
N ASP A 639 17.29 4.27 -25.34
CA ASP A 639 18.09 3.58 -24.33
C ASP A 639 18.30 2.12 -24.74
N THR A 640 19.53 1.59 -24.63
CA THR A 640 19.83 0.18 -24.91
C THR A 640 18.93 -0.71 -24.06
N ALA A 641 18.15 -1.57 -24.72
CA ALA A 641 17.20 -2.50 -24.10
C ALA A 641 17.87 -3.34 -23.01
N SER A 642 17.88 -2.81 -21.79
CA SER A 642 18.36 -3.47 -20.59
C SER A 642 17.17 -3.53 -19.63
N ASN A 643 16.60 -4.73 -19.54
CA ASN A 643 15.62 -5.13 -18.52
C ASN A 643 14.37 -4.22 -18.38
N SER A 644 13.64 -3.98 -19.47
CA SER A 644 12.32 -3.34 -19.37
C SER A 644 11.32 -4.28 -18.69
N THR A 645 10.83 -3.89 -17.51
CA THR A 645 9.77 -4.56 -16.74
C THR A 645 8.36 -4.23 -17.24
N SER A 646 8.21 -3.34 -18.24
CA SER A 646 6.92 -2.88 -18.78
C SER A 646 6.73 -3.33 -20.24
N HIS A 647 5.86 -4.31 -20.47
CA HIS A 647 5.49 -4.78 -21.81
C HIS A 647 4.69 -3.77 -22.66
N ASP A 648 4.32 -2.61 -22.11
CA ASP A 648 3.35 -1.67 -22.71
C ASP A 648 3.97 -0.45 -23.43
N LEU A 649 5.30 -0.28 -23.38
CA LEU A 649 6.01 0.86 -23.98
C LEU A 649 6.78 0.44 -25.24
N ASP A 650 6.67 1.22 -26.31
CA ASP A 650 7.35 0.95 -27.59
C ASP A 650 8.87 1.17 -27.50
N THR A 651 9.28 2.33 -27.01
CA THR A 651 10.69 2.70 -26.89
C THR A 651 10.88 3.67 -25.73
N GLN A 652 11.94 3.50 -24.95
CA GLN A 652 12.22 4.29 -23.75
C GLN A 652 13.40 5.25 -23.94
N TYR A 653 13.28 6.43 -23.31
CA TYR A 653 14.29 7.48 -23.31
C TYR A 653 14.44 8.05 -21.89
N THR A 654 15.68 8.18 -21.42
CA THR A 654 15.97 8.72 -20.08
C THR A 654 16.60 10.11 -20.14
N LEU A 655 15.97 11.11 -19.54
CA LEU A 655 16.46 12.49 -19.45
C LEU A 655 16.99 12.81 -18.06
N GLN A 656 18.20 13.38 -17.98
CA GLN A 656 18.69 13.96 -16.72
C GLN A 656 17.93 15.25 -16.41
N PRO A 657 17.93 15.73 -15.15
CA PRO A 657 17.33 17.02 -14.81
C PRO A 657 17.86 18.14 -15.71
N ALA A 658 16.96 18.96 -16.26
CA ALA A 658 17.23 20.03 -17.23
C ALA A 658 17.66 19.57 -18.65
N ASP A 659 17.68 18.27 -18.95
CA ASP A 659 17.84 17.79 -20.32
C ASP A 659 16.54 17.94 -21.12
N VAL A 660 16.69 18.07 -22.45
CA VAL A 660 15.59 18.17 -23.42
C VAL A 660 15.77 17.14 -24.54
N CYS A 661 14.65 16.66 -25.08
CA CYS A 661 14.60 15.79 -26.24
C CYS A 661 13.54 16.30 -27.22
N ASN A 662 13.92 16.52 -28.48
CA ASN A 662 12.97 16.89 -29.52
C ASN A 662 12.51 15.65 -30.30
N ALA A 663 11.23 15.67 -30.68
CA ALA A 663 10.65 14.68 -31.59
C ALA A 663 9.96 15.37 -32.78
N GLU A 664 10.29 14.93 -33.99
CA GLU A 664 9.65 15.33 -35.24
C GLU A 664 8.48 14.38 -35.53
N LEU A 665 7.28 14.95 -35.65
CA LEU A 665 6.05 14.29 -36.06
C LEU A 665 5.83 14.56 -37.56
N LYS A 666 5.99 13.54 -38.43
CA LYS A 666 5.72 13.63 -39.88
C LYS A 666 4.41 12.92 -40.21
N LEU A 667 3.40 13.67 -40.64
CA LEU A 667 2.14 13.17 -41.18
C LEU A 667 2.24 13.04 -42.70
N LYS A 668 1.92 11.87 -43.26
CA LYS A 668 1.79 11.66 -44.71
C LYS A 668 0.72 10.61 -45.01
N VAL A 669 -0.22 10.94 -45.89
CA VAL A 669 -1.26 10.00 -46.36
C VAL A 669 -0.89 9.53 -47.76
N ASP A 670 -0.41 8.30 -47.89
CA ASP A 670 0.00 7.67 -49.16
C ASP A 670 -0.80 6.40 -49.51
N SER A 671 -1.39 5.75 -48.50
CA SER A 671 -2.17 4.52 -48.64
C SER A 671 -3.53 4.76 -49.34
N PRO A 672 -3.82 4.08 -50.46
CA PRO A 672 -5.11 4.17 -51.14
C PRO A 672 -6.31 3.78 -50.25
N ASP A 673 -6.16 2.80 -49.36
CA ASP A 673 -7.24 2.40 -48.46
C ASP A 673 -7.60 3.50 -47.48
N MET A 674 -6.59 4.18 -46.92
CA MET A 674 -6.80 5.32 -46.03
C MET A 674 -7.48 6.47 -46.77
N VAL A 675 -7.02 6.79 -47.99
CA VAL A 675 -7.63 7.83 -48.84
C VAL A 675 -9.10 7.54 -49.11
N ARG A 676 -9.45 6.29 -49.40
CA ARG A 676 -10.85 5.87 -49.60
C ARG A 676 -11.68 6.10 -48.33
N LEU A 677 -11.20 5.64 -47.18
CA LEU A 677 -11.90 5.80 -45.89
C LEU A 677 -12.09 7.27 -45.50
N LEU A 678 -11.06 8.09 -45.71
CA LEU A 678 -11.10 9.54 -45.46
C LEU A 678 -12.05 10.25 -46.44
N ASN A 679 -12.03 9.89 -47.72
CA ASN A 679 -12.94 10.43 -48.75
C ASN A 679 -14.41 10.10 -48.49
N GLU A 680 -14.69 8.95 -47.87
CA GLU A 680 -16.04 8.50 -47.50
C GLU A 680 -16.52 9.07 -46.15
N GLY A 681 -15.61 9.65 -45.36
CA GLY A 681 -15.87 10.17 -44.02
C GLY A 681 -15.95 9.08 -42.93
N THR A 682 -15.47 7.86 -43.24
CA THR A 682 -15.49 6.73 -42.30
C THR A 682 -14.31 6.77 -41.31
N SER A 683 -13.24 7.47 -41.66
CA SER A 683 -12.08 7.73 -40.79
C SER A 683 -11.84 9.25 -40.71
N SER A 684 -11.24 9.70 -39.62
CA SER A 684 -10.69 11.05 -39.48
C SER A 684 -9.18 10.99 -39.18
N LEU A 685 -8.53 12.15 -39.18
CA LEU A 685 -7.11 12.32 -38.84
C LEU A 685 -6.97 12.93 -37.44
N ASP A 686 -7.73 12.39 -36.47
CA ASP A 686 -7.69 12.79 -35.07
C ASP A 686 -7.24 11.59 -34.22
N ASP A 687 -6.27 11.79 -33.33
CA ASP A 687 -5.77 10.75 -32.41
C ASP A 687 -5.17 11.39 -31.15
N VAL A 688 -4.94 10.61 -30.09
CA VAL A 688 -4.29 11.08 -28.85
C VAL A 688 -3.11 10.19 -28.52
N LEU A 689 -1.90 10.74 -28.55
CA LEU A 689 -0.70 10.02 -28.13
C LEU A 689 -0.54 10.11 -26.61
N VAL A 690 -0.22 8.99 -25.96
CA VAL A 690 0.01 8.94 -24.52
C VAL A 690 1.48 8.71 -24.24
N LEU A 691 2.14 9.72 -23.66
CA LEU A 691 3.51 9.64 -23.19
C LEU A 691 3.51 9.31 -21.70
N ARG A 692 4.05 8.14 -21.34
CA ARG A 692 4.14 7.66 -19.96
C ARG A 692 5.54 7.90 -19.43
N VAL A 693 5.62 8.50 -18.25
CA VAL A 693 6.85 8.65 -17.47
C VAL A 693 6.86 7.57 -16.39
N ASP A 694 7.93 6.78 -16.31
CA ASP A 694 8.09 5.75 -15.28
C ASP A 694 8.04 6.38 -13.89
N ASN A 695 7.18 5.84 -13.01
CA ASN A 695 6.85 6.40 -11.70
C ASN A 695 6.42 7.90 -11.71
N GLY A 696 5.95 8.40 -12.86
CA GLY A 696 5.63 9.81 -13.11
C GLY A 696 4.14 10.10 -13.34
N ARG A 697 3.83 11.04 -14.24
CA ARG A 697 2.47 11.32 -14.74
C ARG A 697 2.40 10.91 -16.21
N ASP A 698 1.22 10.49 -16.66
CA ASP A 698 0.94 10.32 -18.09
C ASP A 698 0.61 11.68 -18.71
N HIS A 699 1.15 11.94 -19.90
CA HIS A 699 0.89 13.14 -20.69
C HIS A 699 0.14 12.78 -21.97
N PHE A 700 -0.93 13.51 -22.26
CA PHE A 700 -1.79 13.29 -23.41
C PHE A 700 -1.53 14.37 -24.47
N LEU A 701 -1.17 13.94 -25.68
CA LEU A 701 -0.90 14.82 -26.81
C LEU A 701 -1.97 14.62 -27.89
N PRO A 702 -3.01 15.48 -27.94
CA PRO A 702 -4.02 15.40 -28.98
C PRO A 702 -3.44 15.86 -30.32
N LEU A 703 -3.73 15.08 -31.35
CA LEU A 703 -3.37 15.32 -32.74
C LEU A 703 -4.65 15.61 -33.53
N ARG A 704 -4.59 16.60 -34.41
CA ARG A 704 -5.66 16.83 -35.39
C ARG A 704 -5.11 17.20 -36.76
N ALA A 705 -5.84 16.83 -37.79
CA ALA A 705 -5.61 17.30 -39.15
C ALA A 705 -6.91 17.32 -39.96
N HIS A 706 -7.03 18.26 -40.89
CA HIS A 706 -8.19 18.36 -41.76
C HIS A 706 -7.89 17.69 -43.11
N TRP A 707 -8.58 16.57 -43.39
CA TRP A 707 -8.43 15.88 -44.66
C TRP A 707 -9.12 16.65 -45.79
N GLN A 708 -8.34 16.96 -46.83
CA GLN A 708 -8.84 17.57 -48.05
C GLN A 708 -9.28 16.48 -49.05
N PRO A 709 -10.57 16.42 -49.44
CA PRO A 709 -11.07 15.38 -50.33
C PRO A 709 -10.30 15.30 -51.65
N SER A 710 -9.96 14.08 -52.05
CA SER A 710 -9.24 13.81 -53.30
C SER A 710 -10.11 13.10 -54.33
N THR A 711 -9.76 13.26 -55.61
CA THR A 711 -10.31 12.56 -56.78
C THR A 711 -9.87 11.10 -56.84
N LEU A 712 -8.74 10.74 -56.22
CA LEU A 712 -8.28 9.36 -56.09
C LEU A 712 -9.32 8.47 -55.38
N THR A 713 -9.26 7.17 -55.66
CA THR A 713 -10.12 6.12 -55.06
C THR A 713 -11.62 6.29 -55.29
N ARG A 714 -12.01 7.05 -56.31
CA ARG A 714 -13.40 7.20 -56.78
C ARG A 714 -13.62 6.41 -58.07
N THR A 715 -14.84 5.91 -58.25
CA THR A 715 -15.24 5.21 -59.48
C THR A 715 -15.38 6.18 -60.65
N ILE A 716 -15.25 5.68 -61.87
CA ILE A 716 -15.44 6.49 -63.09
C ILE A 716 -16.82 7.16 -63.08
N ASP A 717 -17.85 6.43 -62.66
CA ASP A 717 -19.23 6.96 -62.52
C ASP A 717 -19.36 8.15 -61.56
N LYS A 718 -18.49 8.24 -60.55
CA LYS A 718 -18.44 9.39 -59.62
C LYS A 718 -17.63 10.53 -60.21
N LEU A 719 -16.51 10.23 -60.89
CA LEU A 719 -15.61 11.24 -61.45
C LEU A 719 -16.28 12.05 -62.58
N ILE A 720 -17.04 11.41 -63.47
CA ILE A 720 -17.75 12.08 -64.57
C ILE A 720 -18.84 13.05 -64.13
N LYS A 721 -19.19 13.06 -62.85
CA LYS A 721 -20.20 13.94 -62.23
C LYS A 721 -19.57 15.14 -61.52
N ILE A 722 -18.24 15.22 -61.43
CA ILE A 722 -17.53 16.32 -60.78
C ILE A 722 -17.65 17.58 -61.66
N PRO A 723 -18.06 18.74 -61.10
CA PRO A 723 -18.20 19.98 -61.85
C PRO A 723 -16.86 20.61 -62.23
N GLU A 724 -16.91 21.65 -63.07
CA GLU A 724 -15.75 22.47 -63.42
C GLU A 724 -15.15 23.17 -62.18
N GLY A 725 -13.84 23.01 -61.95
CA GLY A 725 -13.18 23.43 -60.73
C GLY A 725 -12.87 22.34 -59.70
N GLY A 726 -13.02 21.06 -60.07
CA GLY A 726 -12.48 19.94 -59.30
C GLY A 726 -13.32 19.54 -58.09
N ILE A 727 -12.86 18.47 -57.42
CA ILE A 727 -13.57 17.89 -56.28
C ILE A 727 -13.65 18.87 -55.10
N ARG A 728 -12.65 19.75 -54.95
CA ARG A 728 -12.59 20.68 -53.80
C ARG A 728 -13.62 21.80 -53.84
N LYS A 729 -14.19 22.12 -55.02
CA LYS A 729 -15.34 23.04 -55.13
C LYS A 729 -16.64 22.47 -54.57
N LEU A 730 -16.75 21.15 -54.41
CA LEU A 730 -17.97 20.53 -53.86
C LEU A 730 -18.14 20.78 -52.35
N GLN A 731 -17.17 21.40 -51.66
CA GLN A 731 -17.26 21.74 -50.23
C GLN A 731 -17.77 20.58 -49.35
N GLY A 732 -17.32 19.35 -49.64
CA GLY A 732 -17.72 18.14 -48.90
C GLY A 732 -19.00 17.44 -49.38
N GLN A 733 -19.67 17.94 -50.42
CA GLN A 733 -20.81 17.25 -51.04
C GLN A 733 -20.36 16.01 -51.86
N LYS A 734 -21.19 14.97 -51.87
CA LYS A 734 -20.94 13.75 -52.67
C LYS A 734 -21.24 14.01 -54.15
N PRO A 735 -20.43 13.47 -55.09
CA PRO A 735 -20.66 13.62 -56.53
C PRO A 735 -21.79 12.71 -57.02
N ASP A 736 -23.03 12.99 -56.61
CA ASP A 736 -24.24 12.22 -56.96
C ASP A 736 -25.11 12.93 -58.01
N GLY A 737 -24.61 14.00 -58.64
CA GLY A 737 -25.31 14.81 -59.64
C GLY A 737 -25.43 14.19 -61.04
N GLU A 738 -25.87 15.02 -62.00
CA GLU A 738 -25.96 14.63 -63.42
C GLU A 738 -24.59 14.35 -64.04
N VAL A 739 -24.54 13.47 -65.05
CA VAL A 739 -23.32 13.20 -65.82
C VAL A 739 -22.92 14.46 -66.57
N ARG A 740 -21.68 14.92 -66.35
CA ARG A 740 -21.14 16.14 -66.98
C ARG A 740 -20.17 15.86 -68.12
N TRP A 741 -19.43 14.76 -68.01
CA TRP A 741 -18.35 14.41 -68.93
C TRP A 741 -18.50 12.99 -69.45
N SER A 742 -18.07 12.74 -70.70
CA SER A 742 -18.03 11.39 -71.29
C SER A 742 -16.86 10.55 -70.76
N VAL A 743 -15.82 11.21 -70.27
CA VAL A 743 -14.59 10.63 -69.69
C VAL A 743 -14.23 11.46 -68.45
N PRO A 744 -13.69 10.88 -67.37
CA PRO A 744 -13.19 11.64 -66.23
C PRO A 744 -12.24 12.76 -66.66
N ARG A 745 -12.52 14.00 -66.23
CA ARG A 745 -11.73 15.18 -66.59
C ARG A 745 -10.28 15.03 -66.16
N GLU A 746 -10.06 14.43 -64.99
CA GLU A 746 -8.74 14.21 -64.39
C GLU A 746 -7.86 13.32 -65.28
N ILE A 747 -8.44 12.23 -65.83
CA ILE A 747 -7.73 11.34 -66.77
C ILE A 747 -7.42 12.11 -68.05
N PHE A 748 -8.39 12.86 -68.59
CA PHE A 748 -8.19 13.67 -69.80
C PHE A 748 -7.04 14.68 -69.64
N ARG A 749 -7.05 15.46 -68.55
CA ARG A 749 -6.00 16.44 -68.24
C ARG A 749 -4.63 15.80 -68.08
N LEU A 750 -4.55 14.65 -67.39
CA LEU A 750 -3.30 13.89 -67.25
C LEU A 750 -2.79 13.36 -68.59
N THR A 751 -3.68 12.87 -69.46
CA THR A 751 -3.27 12.36 -70.77
C THR A 751 -2.84 13.46 -71.72
N GLU A 752 -3.53 14.61 -71.72
CA GLU A 752 -3.21 15.77 -72.54
C GLU A 752 -1.85 16.36 -72.16
N ILE A 753 -1.62 16.59 -70.86
CA ILE A 753 -0.33 17.14 -70.41
C ILE A 753 0.81 16.15 -70.60
N LEU A 754 0.57 14.84 -70.45
CA LEU A 754 1.58 13.82 -70.69
C LEU A 754 2.02 13.80 -72.16
N GLU A 755 1.08 13.99 -73.09
CA GLU A 755 1.36 14.06 -74.52
C GLU A 755 2.19 15.31 -74.87
N ASP A 756 1.77 16.49 -74.40
CA ASP A 756 2.51 17.76 -74.59
C ASP A 756 3.90 17.71 -73.93
N MET A 757 4.02 17.19 -72.71
CA MET A 757 5.33 17.05 -72.04
C MET A 757 6.22 16.02 -72.72
N THR A 758 5.66 14.96 -73.31
CA THR A 758 6.43 14.01 -74.12
C THR A 758 7.03 14.70 -75.33
N GLU A 759 6.23 15.47 -76.08
CA GLU A 759 6.70 16.23 -77.23
C GLU A 759 7.81 17.21 -76.84
N ARG A 760 7.63 17.96 -75.75
CA ARG A 760 8.64 18.89 -75.23
C ARG A 760 9.92 18.20 -74.78
N ALA A 761 9.82 17.04 -74.11
CA ALA A 761 10.97 16.27 -73.68
C ALA A 761 11.77 15.72 -74.89
N LEU A 762 11.07 15.29 -75.95
CA LEU A 762 11.70 14.85 -77.19
C LEU A 762 12.37 16.03 -77.92
N ALA A 763 11.70 17.18 -78.01
CA ALA A 763 12.22 18.38 -78.66
C ALA A 763 13.41 19.00 -77.91
N GLU A 764 13.35 19.06 -76.58
CA GLU A 764 14.48 19.47 -75.74
C GLU A 764 15.69 18.58 -76.02
N TRP A 765 15.49 17.26 -76.03
CA TRP A 765 16.56 16.30 -76.30
C TRP A 765 17.17 16.46 -77.70
N ASP A 766 16.36 16.71 -78.72
CA ASP A 766 16.81 16.97 -80.10
C ASP A 766 17.64 18.26 -80.21
N MET A 767 17.25 19.31 -79.46
CA MET A 767 17.96 20.59 -79.44
C MET A 767 19.24 20.59 -78.61
N THR A 768 19.27 19.86 -77.49
CA THR A 768 20.42 19.84 -76.56
C THR A 768 21.45 18.75 -76.88
N GLY A 769 21.26 18.01 -77.98
CA GLY A 769 22.04 16.84 -78.36
C GLY A 769 23.55 17.01 -78.14
N HIS A 770 24.10 16.21 -77.22
CA HIS A 770 25.53 16.02 -76.94
C HIS A 770 26.30 17.12 -76.18
N GLU A 771 25.67 18.10 -75.54
CA GLU A 771 26.43 18.97 -74.63
C GLU A 771 26.50 18.41 -73.20
N GLY A 772 27.47 17.51 -72.98
CA GLY A 772 28.16 17.43 -71.68
C GLY A 772 28.10 16.13 -70.88
N ASP A 773 27.10 15.27 -71.05
CA ASP A 773 26.99 14.03 -70.25
C ASP A 773 26.81 12.76 -71.08
N LYS A 774 27.42 11.67 -70.62
CA LYS A 774 27.43 10.32 -71.23
C LYS A 774 26.05 9.62 -71.17
N GLU A 775 24.95 10.35 -71.11
CA GLU A 775 23.60 9.77 -71.00
C GLU A 775 22.99 9.53 -72.39
N ASN A 776 22.62 8.28 -72.67
CA ASN A 776 21.77 7.94 -73.81
C ASN A 776 20.33 8.38 -73.52
N ALA A 777 19.55 8.65 -74.57
CA ALA A 777 18.14 9.03 -74.39
C ALA A 777 17.38 7.93 -73.63
N PRO A 778 16.44 8.27 -72.72
CA PRO A 778 15.68 7.29 -71.95
C PRO A 778 15.03 6.19 -72.80
N TRP A 779 14.42 6.57 -73.92
CA TRP A 779 13.76 5.64 -74.83
C TRP A 779 14.71 4.78 -75.67
N GLN A 780 16.02 5.09 -75.71
CA GLN A 780 17.03 4.29 -76.40
C GLN A 780 17.49 3.07 -75.58
N HIS A 781 17.38 3.13 -74.25
CA HIS A 781 17.76 2.03 -73.36
C HIS A 781 16.57 1.44 -72.58
N ASN A 782 15.41 2.10 -72.55
CA ASN A 782 14.20 1.62 -71.87
C ASN A 782 12.95 1.73 -72.77
N ALA A 783 12.42 0.58 -73.20
CA ALA A 783 11.24 0.50 -74.07
C ALA A 783 9.92 0.81 -73.35
N ALA A 784 9.93 1.02 -72.03
CA ALA A 784 8.76 1.32 -71.21
C ALA A 784 8.70 2.79 -70.75
N TRP A 785 9.65 3.63 -71.16
CA TRP A 785 9.60 5.07 -70.89
C TRP A 785 8.39 5.72 -71.59
N PRO A 786 7.66 6.69 -70.97
CA PRO A 786 7.92 7.33 -69.67
C PRO A 786 7.31 6.60 -68.46
N PHE A 787 6.58 5.50 -68.66
CA PHE A 787 5.78 4.82 -67.61
C PHE A 787 6.60 4.04 -66.58
N ILE A 788 7.89 3.83 -66.84
CA ILE A 788 8.83 3.19 -65.92
C ILE A 788 10.14 3.96 -65.98
N SER A 789 10.55 4.56 -64.87
CA SER A 789 11.85 5.18 -64.69
C SER A 789 12.71 4.35 -63.72
N GLN A 790 14.04 4.34 -63.92
CA GLN A 790 14.99 3.58 -63.09
C GLN A 790 15.73 4.45 -62.07
N ASP A 791 15.80 5.77 -62.28
CA ASP A 791 16.50 6.71 -61.42
C ASP A 791 15.50 7.72 -60.84
N LYS A 792 15.11 7.53 -59.58
CA LYS A 792 14.29 8.50 -58.85
C LYS A 792 15.03 9.00 -57.62
N SER A 793 15.11 10.32 -57.48
CA SER A 793 15.65 10.96 -56.28
C SER A 793 14.66 10.80 -55.12
N SER A 794 15.17 10.64 -53.89
CA SER A 794 14.33 10.66 -52.69
C SER A 794 13.86 12.07 -52.29
N GLU A 795 14.35 13.11 -52.97
CA GLU A 795 14.09 14.52 -52.63
C GLU A 795 12.74 15.01 -53.19
N ASP A 796 12.15 14.29 -54.14
CA ASP A 796 10.92 14.67 -54.85
C ASP A 796 9.65 13.95 -54.32
N GLU A 797 9.67 13.50 -53.06
CA GLU A 797 8.62 12.67 -52.43
C GLU A 797 7.19 13.24 -52.51
N ASP A 798 7.04 14.55 -52.70
CA ASP A 798 5.75 15.27 -52.63
C ASP A 798 5.26 15.76 -54.02
N VAL A 799 6.04 15.57 -55.09
CA VAL A 799 5.72 16.04 -56.46
C VAL A 799 4.44 15.39 -56.99
N VAL A 800 4.31 14.07 -56.87
CA VAL A 800 3.10 13.34 -57.28
C VAL A 800 1.88 13.83 -56.49
N GLY A 801 2.04 14.12 -55.19
CA GLY A 801 0.99 14.72 -54.37
C GLY A 801 0.58 16.11 -54.88
N GLY A 802 1.53 16.92 -55.32
CA GLY A 802 1.28 18.21 -55.98
C GLY A 802 0.49 18.08 -57.30
N ILE A 803 0.79 17.07 -58.11
CA ILE A 803 0.04 16.80 -59.35
C ILE A 803 -1.41 16.43 -59.03
N ILE A 804 -1.61 15.53 -58.05
CA ILE A 804 -2.96 15.13 -57.61
C ILE A 804 -3.72 16.32 -57.02
N GLU A 805 -3.07 17.18 -56.23
CA GLU A 805 -3.72 18.38 -55.71
C GLU A 805 -4.16 19.35 -56.82
N SER A 806 -3.34 19.49 -57.87
CA SER A 806 -3.69 20.28 -59.05
C SER A 806 -4.91 19.72 -59.78
N LEU A 807 -5.08 18.39 -59.81
CA LEU A 807 -6.30 17.73 -60.32
C LEU A 807 -7.51 17.99 -59.42
N ASP A 808 -7.32 17.86 -58.10
CA ASP A 808 -8.38 18.01 -57.11
C ASP A 808 -8.96 19.43 -57.09
N CYS A 809 -8.11 20.45 -57.31
CA CYS A 809 -8.48 21.87 -57.35
C CYS A 809 -8.83 22.38 -58.77
N ASP A 810 -8.55 21.60 -59.81
CA ASP A 810 -8.61 22.02 -61.21
C ASP A 810 -7.67 23.18 -61.59
N GLU A 811 -6.47 23.19 -61.01
CA GLU A 811 -5.47 24.23 -61.21
C GLU A 811 -4.38 23.80 -62.20
N PRO A 812 -3.60 24.75 -62.77
CA PRO A 812 -2.43 24.44 -63.60
C PRO A 812 -1.39 23.60 -62.84
N PHE A 813 -0.72 22.68 -63.54
CA PHE A 813 0.28 21.79 -62.93
C PHE A 813 1.62 22.47 -62.58
N ASP A 814 1.81 23.74 -62.94
CA ASP A 814 3.08 24.47 -62.72
C ASP A 814 3.48 24.53 -61.24
N LEU A 815 2.49 24.53 -60.33
CA LEU A 815 2.70 24.57 -58.88
C LEU A 815 3.15 23.24 -58.28
N ALA A 816 3.04 22.13 -59.03
CA ALA A 816 3.40 20.80 -58.56
C ALA A 816 4.92 20.50 -58.65
N PHE A 817 5.66 21.29 -59.42
CA PHE A 817 7.05 21.02 -59.74
C PHE A 817 7.98 22.13 -59.21
N PRO A 818 9.19 21.78 -58.74
CA PRO A 818 10.25 22.74 -58.53
C PRO A 818 10.60 23.48 -59.83
N ALA A 819 10.96 24.77 -59.74
CA ALA A 819 11.27 25.60 -60.90
C ALA A 819 12.46 25.10 -61.73
N THR A 820 13.32 24.24 -61.16
CA THR A 820 14.54 23.69 -61.77
C THR A 820 14.34 22.36 -62.50
N MET A 821 13.15 21.73 -62.41
CA MET A 821 12.93 20.38 -62.93
C MET A 821 12.81 20.35 -64.47
N ARG A 822 13.51 19.40 -65.11
CA ARG A 822 13.53 19.29 -66.58
C ARG A 822 12.25 18.67 -67.14
N PRO A 823 11.85 19.01 -68.38
CA PRO A 823 10.71 18.38 -69.08
C PRO A 823 10.72 16.85 -69.04
N LYS A 824 11.87 16.19 -69.24
CA LYS A 824 12.01 14.72 -69.10
C LYS A 824 11.48 14.20 -67.76
N GLU A 825 11.93 14.79 -66.65
CA GLU A 825 11.57 14.38 -65.29
C GLU A 825 10.07 14.63 -65.02
N LYS A 826 9.54 15.77 -65.51
CA LYS A 826 8.10 16.08 -65.44
C LYS A 826 7.26 15.02 -66.16
N THR A 827 7.67 14.59 -67.36
CA THR A 827 6.98 13.53 -68.12
C THR A 827 6.90 12.22 -67.34
N GLU A 828 7.98 11.83 -66.65
CA GLU A 828 8.01 10.62 -65.83
C GLU A 828 7.08 10.72 -64.60
N TYR A 829 7.03 11.88 -63.93
CA TYR A 829 6.09 12.11 -62.82
C TYR A 829 4.62 12.17 -63.26
N PHE A 830 4.32 12.76 -64.43
CA PHE A 830 2.97 12.71 -65.00
C PHE A 830 2.56 11.28 -65.38
N ALA A 831 3.48 10.51 -65.94
CA ALA A 831 3.25 9.10 -66.24
C ALA A 831 2.99 8.29 -64.96
N GLU A 832 3.73 8.54 -63.89
CA GLU A 832 3.50 7.94 -62.58
C GLU A 832 2.15 8.34 -61.98
N ALA A 833 1.80 9.63 -62.02
CA ALA A 833 0.51 10.13 -61.54
C ALA A 833 -0.66 9.48 -62.29
N LEU A 834 -0.55 9.31 -63.62
CA LEU A 834 -1.54 8.61 -64.42
C LEU A 834 -1.66 7.14 -64.01
N LEU A 835 -0.55 6.42 -63.86
CA LEU A 835 -0.57 5.02 -63.42
C LEU A 835 -1.14 4.87 -62.02
N LEU A 836 -0.81 5.79 -61.10
CA LEU A 836 -1.36 5.83 -59.75
C LEU A 836 -2.87 6.07 -59.78
N PHE A 837 -3.32 7.05 -60.57
CA PHE A 837 -4.74 7.36 -60.72
C PHE A 837 -5.51 6.13 -61.24
N LEU A 838 -5.04 5.51 -62.31
CA LEU A 838 -5.65 4.30 -62.88
C LEU A 838 -5.63 3.11 -61.90
N ARG A 839 -4.56 2.95 -61.12
CA ARG A 839 -4.44 1.88 -60.10
C ARG A 839 -5.40 2.08 -58.93
N THR A 840 -5.66 3.32 -58.52
CA THR A 840 -6.57 3.63 -57.41
C THR A 840 -8.05 3.58 -57.82
N LEU A 841 -8.33 3.51 -59.13
CA LEU A 841 -9.53 2.96 -59.78
C LEU A 841 -10.26 1.85 -58.98
N PRO A 842 -11.32 2.06 -58.17
CA PRO A 842 -11.96 0.93 -57.47
C PRO A 842 -12.64 -0.06 -58.43
N ASP A 843 -13.32 0.49 -59.44
CA ASP A 843 -13.96 -0.22 -60.55
C ASP A 843 -12.99 -0.55 -61.69
N GLY A 844 -11.95 0.28 -61.88
CA GLY A 844 -11.00 0.20 -62.98
C GLY A 844 -11.59 0.67 -64.30
N VAL A 845 -10.72 0.85 -65.31
CA VAL A 845 -11.16 1.25 -66.65
C VAL A 845 -11.99 0.14 -67.29
N ILE A 846 -11.52 -1.11 -67.19
CA ILE A 846 -12.29 -2.31 -67.54
C ILE A 846 -12.75 -2.95 -66.23
N THR A 847 -14.04 -2.78 -65.96
CA THR A 847 -14.67 -3.27 -64.73
C THR A 847 -14.64 -4.79 -64.63
N LYS A 848 -14.82 -5.29 -63.41
CA LYS A 848 -14.92 -6.73 -63.13
C LYS A 848 -15.93 -7.45 -64.04
N SER A 849 -17.12 -6.87 -64.21
CA SER A 849 -18.16 -7.46 -65.05
C SER A 849 -17.81 -7.45 -66.54
N LEU A 850 -17.12 -6.42 -67.03
CA LEU A 850 -16.65 -6.35 -68.41
C LEU A 850 -15.54 -7.36 -68.67
N TRP A 851 -14.57 -7.46 -67.76
CA TRP A 851 -13.49 -8.42 -67.87
C TRP A 851 -13.99 -9.86 -67.83
N GLU A 852 -14.94 -10.19 -66.95
CA GLU A 852 -15.53 -11.55 -66.89
C GLU A 852 -16.18 -11.96 -68.23
N LYS A 853 -16.91 -11.05 -68.88
CA LYS A 853 -17.48 -11.28 -70.23
C LYS A 853 -16.41 -11.49 -71.30
N LEU A 854 -15.34 -10.69 -71.26
CA LEU A 854 -14.21 -10.83 -72.19
C LEU A 854 -13.47 -12.16 -71.95
N GLU A 855 -13.19 -12.51 -70.70
CA GLU A 855 -12.46 -13.70 -70.31
C GLU A 855 -13.24 -14.99 -70.64
N GLU A 856 -14.56 -15.00 -70.45
CA GLU A 856 -15.44 -16.09 -70.87
C GLU A 856 -15.45 -16.26 -72.39
N GLY A 857 -15.55 -15.16 -73.14
CA GLY A 857 -15.51 -15.18 -74.61
C GLY A 857 -14.17 -15.67 -75.16
N ILE A 858 -13.05 -15.21 -74.60
CA ILE A 858 -11.69 -15.68 -74.95
C ILE A 858 -11.57 -17.18 -74.67
N THR A 859 -11.96 -17.62 -73.47
CA THR A 859 -11.85 -19.03 -73.06
C THR A 859 -12.71 -19.95 -73.93
N THR A 860 -13.90 -19.50 -74.33
CA THR A 860 -14.80 -20.26 -75.21
C THR A 860 -14.19 -20.44 -76.61
N ARG A 861 -13.58 -19.38 -77.16
CA ARG A 861 -12.92 -19.40 -78.47
C ARG A 861 -11.64 -20.24 -78.49
N GLU A 862 -10.85 -20.18 -77.43
CA GLU A 862 -9.66 -21.03 -77.26
C GLU A 862 -10.05 -22.52 -77.24
N LYS A 863 -11.18 -22.87 -76.59
CA LYS A 863 -11.70 -24.25 -76.56
C LYS A 863 -12.25 -24.69 -77.93
N SER A 864 -12.88 -23.80 -78.69
CA SER A 864 -13.44 -24.11 -80.02
C SER A 864 -12.44 -24.02 -81.17
N LYS A 865 -11.17 -23.62 -80.89
CA LYS A 865 -10.12 -23.35 -81.89
C LYS A 865 -10.55 -22.34 -82.98
N GLN A 866 -11.45 -21.42 -82.63
CA GLN A 866 -11.91 -20.38 -83.52
C GLN A 866 -10.94 -19.20 -83.46
N GLN A 867 -10.16 -18.98 -84.52
CA GLN A 867 -9.26 -17.84 -84.65
C GLN A 867 -9.96 -16.74 -85.45
N LEU A 868 -10.22 -15.61 -84.81
CA LEU A 868 -10.75 -14.42 -85.49
C LEU A 868 -9.62 -13.64 -86.13
N ASP A 869 -9.94 -12.91 -87.20
CA ASP A 869 -9.06 -11.89 -87.71
C ASP A 869 -8.93 -10.75 -86.68
N ARG A 870 -7.87 -9.96 -86.78
CA ARG A 870 -7.55 -8.91 -85.78
C ARG A 870 -8.66 -7.87 -85.67
N ASP A 871 -9.27 -7.51 -86.79
CA ASP A 871 -10.32 -6.48 -86.82
C ASP A 871 -11.64 -7.01 -86.26
N ASP A 872 -11.95 -8.28 -86.48
CA ASP A 872 -13.08 -8.97 -85.85
C ASP A 872 -12.88 -9.10 -84.33
N GLU A 873 -11.66 -9.37 -83.86
CA GLU A 873 -11.32 -9.43 -82.43
C GLU A 873 -11.45 -8.05 -81.76
N LYS A 874 -11.03 -6.98 -82.46
CA LYS A 874 -11.21 -5.58 -82.01
C LYS A 874 -12.69 -5.21 -81.92
N LEU A 875 -13.46 -5.46 -82.98
CA LEU A 875 -14.88 -5.13 -83.05
C LEU A 875 -15.65 -5.83 -81.92
N TRP A 876 -15.41 -7.12 -81.72
CA TRP A 876 -16.03 -7.88 -80.64
C TRP A 876 -15.68 -7.33 -79.25
N THR A 877 -14.42 -6.94 -79.03
CA THR A 877 -14.01 -6.36 -77.75
C THR A 877 -14.74 -5.03 -77.51
N LEU A 878 -14.86 -4.19 -78.54
CA LEU A 878 -15.59 -2.92 -78.47
C LEU A 878 -17.09 -3.12 -78.24
N GLU A 879 -17.73 -4.14 -78.81
CA GLU A 879 -19.14 -4.47 -78.56
C GLU A 879 -19.40 -4.77 -77.08
N ILE A 880 -18.48 -5.49 -76.42
CA ILE A 880 -18.58 -5.77 -74.98
C ILE A 880 -18.36 -4.50 -74.16
N LEU A 881 -17.31 -3.72 -74.49
CA LEU A 881 -17.02 -2.47 -73.78
C LEU A 881 -18.12 -1.42 -73.96
N ALA A 882 -18.80 -1.38 -75.11
CA ALA A 882 -19.92 -0.48 -75.39
C ALA A 882 -21.11 -0.66 -74.42
N THR A 883 -21.19 -1.77 -73.69
CA THR A 883 -22.17 -1.95 -72.60
C THR A 883 -21.96 -0.98 -71.43
N ALA A 884 -20.78 -0.36 -71.33
CA ALA A 884 -20.45 0.70 -70.39
C ALA A 884 -19.77 1.88 -71.13
N PRO A 885 -20.55 2.83 -71.69
CA PRO A 885 -20.04 3.82 -72.64
C PRO A 885 -18.94 4.73 -72.08
N ASN A 886 -19.02 5.15 -70.82
CA ASN A 886 -18.02 6.02 -70.18
C ASN A 886 -16.68 5.29 -69.95
N HIS A 887 -16.74 4.01 -69.59
CA HIS A 887 -15.56 3.14 -69.47
C HIS A 887 -14.93 2.87 -70.84
N ASN A 888 -15.75 2.63 -71.87
CA ASN A 888 -15.28 2.46 -73.25
C ASN A 888 -14.59 3.72 -73.78
N ALA A 889 -15.19 4.90 -73.56
CA ALA A 889 -14.59 6.17 -73.96
C ALA A 889 -13.26 6.43 -73.24
N THR A 890 -13.19 6.11 -71.95
CA THR A 890 -11.94 6.21 -71.16
C THR A 890 -10.87 5.25 -71.66
N PHE A 891 -11.23 4.00 -71.98
CA PHE A 891 -10.34 3.02 -72.58
C PHE A 891 -9.77 3.52 -73.91
N LEU A 892 -10.64 4.00 -74.81
CA LEU A 892 -10.24 4.50 -76.13
C LEU A 892 -9.34 5.74 -76.04
N LEU A 893 -9.62 6.66 -75.12
CA LEU A 893 -8.75 7.83 -74.88
C LEU A 893 -7.33 7.40 -74.50
N ILE A 894 -7.20 6.52 -73.50
CA ILE A 894 -5.91 6.02 -73.03
C ILE A 894 -5.17 5.31 -74.18
N ILE A 895 -5.85 4.45 -74.94
CA ILE A 895 -5.25 3.77 -76.10
C ILE A 895 -4.75 4.78 -77.14
N SER A 896 -5.56 5.78 -77.49
CA SER A 896 -5.21 6.80 -78.49
C SER A 896 -3.95 7.57 -78.08
N VAL A 897 -3.86 7.97 -76.81
CA VAL A 897 -2.71 8.72 -76.27
C VAL A 897 -1.47 7.83 -76.24
N LEU A 898 -1.60 6.56 -75.84
CA LEU A 898 -0.49 5.61 -75.88
C LEU A 898 0.02 5.35 -77.29
N GLN A 899 -0.88 5.26 -78.28
CA GLN A 899 -0.51 5.16 -79.69
C GLN A 899 0.26 6.39 -80.15
N ASN A 900 -0.18 7.60 -79.77
CA ASN A 900 0.51 8.83 -80.16
C ASN A 900 1.89 8.94 -79.51
N ILE A 901 1.99 8.73 -78.19
CA ILE A 901 3.27 8.69 -77.47
C ILE A 901 4.21 7.65 -78.08
N THR A 902 3.72 6.45 -78.40
CA THR A 902 4.53 5.42 -79.07
C THR A 902 5.00 5.86 -80.44
N HIS A 903 4.14 6.55 -81.21
CA HIS A 903 4.50 7.09 -82.51
C HIS A 903 5.62 8.14 -82.38
N GLN A 904 5.44 9.14 -81.49
CA GLN A 904 6.43 10.18 -81.24
C GLN A 904 7.79 9.61 -80.81
N ILE A 905 7.81 8.69 -79.85
CA ILE A 905 9.03 8.03 -79.37
C ILE A 905 9.68 7.18 -80.47
N ALA A 906 8.89 6.42 -81.23
CA ALA A 906 9.42 5.58 -82.30
C ALA A 906 9.97 6.40 -83.48
N GLU A 907 9.44 7.59 -83.73
CA GLU A 907 9.97 8.54 -84.71
C GLU A 907 11.28 9.16 -84.21
N ALA A 908 11.34 9.63 -82.96
CA ALA A 908 12.56 10.15 -82.33
C ALA A 908 13.66 9.07 -82.14
N GLY A 909 13.27 7.81 -82.03
CA GLY A 909 14.18 6.66 -81.91
C GLY A 909 14.72 6.14 -83.25
N LYS A 910 14.39 6.77 -84.39
CA LYS A 910 14.93 6.38 -85.70
C LYS A 910 16.44 6.65 -85.75
N ALA A 911 17.22 5.61 -86.03
CA ALA A 911 18.65 5.77 -86.31
C ALA A 911 18.87 6.60 -87.58
N ASP A 912 19.93 7.42 -87.59
CA ASP A 912 20.38 8.17 -88.78
C ASP A 912 20.58 7.17 -89.95
N PRO A 913 20.05 7.46 -91.17
CA PRO A 913 20.19 6.62 -92.35
C PRO A 913 21.64 6.25 -92.72
N SER A 914 22.66 6.94 -92.20
CA SER A 914 24.08 6.59 -92.38
C SER A 914 24.58 5.42 -91.52
N THR A 915 23.79 4.94 -90.54
CA THR A 915 24.21 3.94 -89.54
C THR A 915 24.08 2.50 -90.07
N PRO A 916 25.11 1.63 -89.97
CA PRO A 916 25.05 0.25 -90.48
C PRO A 916 23.97 -0.61 -89.79
N ARG A 917 23.22 -1.41 -90.58
CA ARG A 917 22.12 -2.31 -90.12
C ARG A 917 22.51 -3.35 -89.05
N THR A 918 23.80 -3.64 -88.88
CA THR A 918 24.31 -4.61 -87.90
C THR A 918 24.54 -4.03 -86.50
N SER A 919 24.32 -2.73 -86.30
CA SER A 919 24.73 -1.98 -85.10
C SER A 919 23.56 -1.44 -84.24
N THR A 920 22.31 -1.57 -84.65
CA THR A 920 21.15 -1.08 -83.87
C THR A 920 20.83 -2.03 -82.70
N GLU A 921 21.25 -1.65 -81.49
CA GLU A 921 20.79 -2.28 -80.26
C GLU A 921 19.34 -1.88 -79.94
N LEU A 922 18.50 -2.85 -79.59
CA LEU A 922 17.13 -2.59 -79.11
C LEU A 922 17.15 -2.25 -77.62
N PRO A 923 16.28 -1.32 -77.15
CA PRO A 923 16.22 -0.95 -75.74
C PRO A 923 15.88 -2.14 -74.84
N ALA A 924 16.22 -2.04 -73.56
CA ALA A 924 15.81 -3.01 -72.55
C ALA A 924 14.29 -3.00 -72.38
N SER A 925 13.75 -4.18 -72.07
CA SER A 925 12.31 -4.42 -71.88
C SER A 925 12.05 -4.79 -70.42
N PRO A 926 11.88 -3.81 -69.52
CA PRO A 926 11.92 -4.03 -68.08
C PRO A 926 10.72 -4.81 -67.51
N ARG A 927 9.54 -4.78 -68.17
CA ARG A 927 8.33 -5.48 -67.68
C ARG A 927 7.90 -6.67 -68.53
N ALA A 928 8.34 -6.75 -69.78
CA ALA A 928 7.95 -7.82 -70.68
C ALA A 928 9.13 -8.70 -71.09
N ALA A 929 9.00 -10.03 -70.92
CA ALA A 929 9.96 -10.99 -71.45
C ALA A 929 9.71 -11.20 -72.95
N VAL A 930 10.45 -10.49 -73.80
CA VAL A 930 10.31 -10.57 -75.27
C VAL A 930 11.46 -11.36 -75.88
N ARG A 931 11.14 -12.45 -76.61
CA ARG A 931 12.14 -13.21 -77.35
C ARG A 931 12.51 -12.46 -78.63
N ARG A 932 13.77 -12.11 -78.84
CA ARG A 932 14.22 -11.38 -80.05
C ARG A 932 13.79 -12.02 -81.39
N ARG A 933 13.56 -13.34 -81.41
CA ARG A 933 13.08 -14.08 -82.60
C ARG A 933 11.62 -13.81 -82.98
N THR A 934 10.80 -13.27 -82.08
CA THR A 934 9.38 -12.97 -82.33
C THR A 934 9.14 -11.54 -82.81
N LEU A 935 10.20 -10.74 -82.93
CA LEU A 935 10.16 -9.36 -83.41
C LEU A 935 10.41 -9.30 -84.92
N SER A 936 9.91 -8.24 -85.57
CA SER A 936 10.16 -7.96 -86.98
C SER A 936 11.67 -7.85 -87.27
N LYS A 937 12.07 -8.21 -88.49
CA LYS A 937 13.45 -8.02 -88.97
C LYS A 937 13.77 -6.56 -89.28
N VAL A 938 12.76 -5.69 -89.33
CA VAL A 938 12.92 -4.25 -89.55
C VAL A 938 13.11 -3.56 -88.19
N PRO A 939 14.24 -2.90 -87.91
CA PRO A 939 14.55 -2.33 -86.58
C PRO A 939 13.47 -1.39 -86.03
N ASN A 940 12.92 -0.49 -86.86
CA ASN A 940 11.87 0.45 -86.43
C ASN A 940 10.55 -0.27 -86.06
N ILE A 941 10.19 -1.32 -86.79
CA ILE A 941 8.99 -2.12 -86.50
C ILE A 941 9.23 -2.97 -85.24
N ALA A 942 10.44 -3.51 -85.06
CA ALA A 942 10.83 -4.24 -83.87
C ALA A 942 10.80 -3.36 -82.61
N LEU A 943 11.27 -2.11 -82.71
CA LEU A 943 11.19 -1.11 -81.63
C LEU A 943 9.74 -0.81 -81.25
N ARG A 944 8.86 -0.53 -82.22
CA ARG A 944 7.42 -0.31 -81.97
C ARG A 944 6.76 -1.52 -81.31
N GLN A 945 7.02 -2.72 -81.81
CA GLN A 945 6.52 -3.97 -81.22
C GLN A 945 6.97 -4.15 -79.76
N LEU A 946 8.21 -3.74 -79.45
CA LEU A 946 8.76 -3.81 -78.11
C LEU A 946 8.10 -2.79 -77.16
N ILE A 947 7.87 -1.55 -77.63
CA ILE A 947 7.17 -0.50 -76.88
C ILE A 947 5.72 -0.92 -76.62
N TYR A 948 4.97 -1.33 -77.66
CA TYR A 948 3.58 -1.79 -77.50
C TYR A 948 3.45 -2.89 -76.46
N ARG A 949 4.38 -3.86 -76.46
CA ARG A 949 4.34 -4.96 -75.52
C ARG A 949 4.61 -4.52 -74.07
N ASN A 950 5.55 -3.59 -73.86
CA ASN A 950 5.83 -3.05 -72.53
C ASN A 950 4.66 -2.19 -72.04
N TYR A 951 4.13 -1.29 -72.88
CA TYR A 951 2.98 -0.45 -72.54
C TYR A 951 1.76 -1.31 -72.23
N ALA A 952 1.45 -2.31 -73.07
CA ALA A 952 0.37 -3.26 -72.81
C ALA A 952 0.54 -4.00 -71.49
N THR A 953 1.78 -4.36 -71.12
CA THR A 953 2.07 -5.02 -69.84
C THR A 953 1.85 -4.10 -68.65
N VAL A 954 2.29 -2.84 -68.74
CA VAL A 954 2.11 -1.84 -67.67
C VAL A 954 0.63 -1.49 -67.50
N PHE A 955 -0.06 -1.21 -68.60
CA PHE A 955 -1.45 -0.78 -68.58
C PHE A 955 -2.43 -1.91 -68.26
N ALA A 956 -2.12 -3.16 -68.61
CA ALA A 956 -2.91 -4.30 -68.16
C ALA A 956 -2.97 -4.41 -66.62
N ASP A 957 -1.88 -4.06 -65.92
CA ASP A 957 -1.82 -4.10 -64.46
C ASP A 957 -2.70 -3.03 -63.80
N VAL A 958 -2.98 -1.91 -64.47
CA VAL A 958 -3.73 -0.78 -63.88
C VAL A 958 -5.13 -0.61 -64.45
N MET A 959 -5.41 -1.02 -65.68
CA MET A 959 -6.71 -0.81 -66.34
C MET A 959 -7.77 -1.84 -65.99
N PHE A 960 -7.40 -3.09 -65.70
CA PHE A 960 -8.36 -4.17 -65.46
C PHE A 960 -8.61 -4.39 -63.96
N ARG A 961 -9.85 -4.72 -63.58
CA ARG A 961 -10.18 -5.26 -62.25
C ARG A 961 -10.79 -6.65 -62.42
N GLY A 962 -10.23 -7.65 -61.75
CA GLY A 962 -10.68 -9.04 -61.83
C GLY A 962 -11.06 -9.61 -60.46
N ALA A 963 -12.07 -10.47 -60.41
CA ALA A 963 -12.42 -11.19 -59.18
C ALA A 963 -11.35 -12.23 -58.81
N GLY A 964 -11.00 -12.31 -57.52
CA GLY A 964 -10.46 -13.53 -56.90
C GLY A 964 -9.03 -13.94 -57.30
N ALA A 965 -8.17 -13.00 -57.70
CA ALA A 965 -6.77 -13.31 -58.03
C ALA A 965 -6.06 -14.04 -56.87
N GLU A 966 -6.36 -13.71 -55.61
CA GLU A 966 -5.70 -14.30 -54.43
C GLU A 966 -5.90 -15.82 -54.28
N LYS A 967 -6.99 -16.38 -54.82
CA LYS A 967 -7.30 -17.82 -54.72
C LYS A 967 -6.87 -18.63 -55.95
N MET A 968 -6.30 -18.00 -56.97
CA MET A 968 -5.85 -18.67 -58.20
C MET A 968 -4.41 -19.20 -58.09
N ARG A 969 -4.11 -20.33 -58.74
CA ARG A 969 -2.73 -20.84 -58.85
C ARG A 969 -1.89 -19.84 -59.66
N GLU A 970 -0.59 -19.72 -59.34
CA GLU A 970 0.34 -18.80 -60.02
C GLU A 970 0.34 -18.94 -61.55
N ARG A 971 0.21 -20.17 -62.05
CA ARG A 971 0.09 -20.42 -63.50
C ARG A 971 -1.16 -19.80 -64.12
N ASP A 972 -2.29 -19.85 -63.42
CA ASP A 972 -3.56 -19.32 -63.91
C ASP A 972 -3.58 -17.78 -63.84
N LYS A 973 -2.95 -17.20 -62.81
CA LYS A 973 -2.70 -15.74 -62.72
C LYS A 973 -1.86 -15.25 -63.90
N ALA A 974 -0.80 -15.95 -64.25
CA ALA A 974 0.06 -15.60 -65.38
C ALA A 974 -0.68 -15.67 -66.73
N VAL A 975 -1.49 -16.71 -66.94
CA VAL A 975 -2.32 -16.84 -68.15
C VAL A 975 -3.36 -15.73 -68.24
N ARG A 976 -4.02 -15.41 -67.12
CA ARG A 976 -4.98 -14.32 -67.05
C ARG A 976 -4.36 -12.96 -67.36
N LYS A 977 -3.19 -12.68 -66.76
CA LYS A 977 -2.42 -11.47 -67.05
C LYS A 977 -2.05 -11.39 -68.52
N GLU A 978 -1.57 -12.49 -69.12
CA GLU A 978 -1.24 -12.54 -70.55
C GLU A 978 -2.45 -12.22 -71.44
N ARG A 979 -3.66 -12.69 -71.10
CA ARG A 979 -4.88 -12.35 -71.82
C ARG A 979 -5.20 -10.85 -71.73
N MET A 980 -5.05 -10.23 -70.56
CA MET A 980 -5.24 -8.78 -70.38
C MET A 980 -4.24 -7.99 -71.22
N VAL A 981 -2.96 -8.38 -71.19
CA VAL A 981 -1.91 -7.77 -72.02
C VAL A 981 -2.26 -7.89 -73.50
N ARG A 982 -2.71 -9.06 -73.96
CA ARG A 982 -3.13 -9.28 -75.35
C ARG A 982 -4.26 -8.34 -75.78
N ILE A 983 -5.24 -8.10 -74.92
CA ILE A 983 -6.34 -7.16 -75.23
C ILE A 983 -5.79 -5.75 -75.43
N VAL A 984 -4.95 -5.23 -74.52
CA VAL A 984 -4.37 -3.88 -74.70
C VAL A 984 -3.47 -3.83 -75.95
N GLU A 985 -2.64 -4.84 -76.14
CA GLU A 985 -1.71 -4.96 -77.28
C GLU A 985 -2.46 -5.02 -78.63
N LEU A 986 -3.64 -5.63 -78.68
CA LEU A 986 -4.49 -5.69 -79.87
C LEU A 986 -4.86 -4.29 -80.38
N PHE A 987 -5.17 -3.38 -79.46
CA PHE A 987 -5.57 -2.01 -79.77
C PHE A 987 -4.36 -1.10 -80.04
N LEU A 988 -3.20 -1.32 -79.41
CA LEU A 988 -2.00 -0.51 -79.66
C LEU A 988 -1.38 -0.73 -81.06
N LYS A 989 -1.53 -1.93 -81.65
CA LYS A 989 -0.95 -2.28 -82.96
C LYS A 989 -1.77 -1.72 -84.14
N ASN A 990 -1.17 -0.83 -84.94
CA ASN A 990 -1.74 -0.31 -86.19
C ASN A 990 -1.61 -1.29 -87.38
N GLU A 991 -2.44 -1.11 -88.42
CA GLU A 991 -2.47 -1.95 -89.64
C GLU A 991 -1.14 -1.95 -90.41
N VAL A 992 -0.39 -0.85 -90.36
CA VAL A 992 0.87 -0.65 -91.13
C VAL A 992 2.01 -1.54 -90.64
N ASP A 993 1.94 -2.07 -89.42
CA ASP A 993 2.98 -2.91 -88.83
C ASP A 993 2.81 -4.41 -89.15
N GLY A 994 1.78 -4.78 -89.96
CA GLY A 994 1.37 -6.15 -90.25
C GLY A 994 1.75 -6.71 -91.63
N THR A 995 2.27 -5.91 -92.57
CA THR A 995 2.72 -6.41 -93.88
C THR A 995 4.23 -6.54 -93.91
N GLY A 996 4.71 -7.75 -93.60
CA GLY A 996 6.09 -8.19 -93.80
C GLY A 996 6.13 -9.65 -94.15
#